data_AF-A0A954Y8G7-F1
#
_entry.id   AF-A0A954Y8G7-F1
#
_cell.length_a   1.000
_cell.length_b   1.000
_cell.length_c   1.000
_cell.angle_alpha   90.00
_cell.angle_beta   90.00
_cell.angle_gamma   90.00
#
_symmetry.space_group_name_H-M   'P 1'
#
loop_
_entity.id
_entity.type
_entity.pdbx_description
1 polymer ?
#
loop_
_entity_poly.entity_id
_entity_poly.type
_entity_poly.pdbx_seq_one_letter_code
_entity_poly.pdbx_strand_id
1 'polypeptide(L)'
;TPSLNRFPSTSDGSFAQLASDIHGMGLKFGLHMMRGINRRFYDNVNKSEAIGNTQYTFGDLVTVSNGAAWLGDNYGLQQNPAAQAWYDLMIKTYAGWGMDYIKVDDLSAPNYRTGEVEMLRNAIDKVYNDTGHKVVLSTSPGPTADIDNNYTLDQTIAGHVRDNANLWRITDDLWDNWNHVYPMFERAHNWTPFRGDGRWPDNDMLPLGRVGVRAHVGGDRMSNLTRDEQKTLMTLWSITRSPLMFGGDLPSNDAFTLSLLNNPEVLQVNQRSTGNAQLSRVDDKVVWVADAPNGGKYLAVFNINDTFNTLLSEASFVSNLITKNTPGRSTPINVDITGKDRLYLLVDSGDGPGPNPDVFDFDWADWVNMELNGPSGSTSLTDLPWVSATSGWQGPEVGQNNEGNGPLLIDGVAYQDGIGTHAQSIIEYALPEGVTRLTGLAGLDDGGANQQNSTASVRFAVAALDGPPGAATVNVNLADLGFTGSVAVRDLWARKDMGAHEGVFSTLLGPHASALFLITEPSLAGDFNGDGVVDAADYTKWRDNLGVSDSALAPGSTRDNDGIVDPDEYTLWKDNYGATSTSAASQNLKTQALVPEPDSVALLLGLIAVGAERNRCSSPLSTVGLEPRTTALDKHSRAR
;
A
#
# COMPACT_ATOMS: atom_id res chain seq x y z
N THR A 1 -14.76 -25.91 -16.31
CA THR A 1 -15.16 -24.93 -17.34
C THR A 1 -15.72 -23.70 -16.65
N PRO A 2 -15.69 -22.52 -17.29
CA PRO A 2 -16.29 -21.31 -16.72
C PRO A 2 -17.81 -21.45 -16.54
N SER A 3 -18.38 -20.70 -15.59
CA SER A 3 -19.80 -20.77 -15.28
C SER A 3 -20.63 -20.05 -16.37
N LEU A 4 -21.42 -20.81 -17.14
CA LEU A 4 -22.18 -20.29 -18.28
C LEU A 4 -23.18 -19.18 -17.93
N ASN A 5 -23.75 -19.21 -16.73
CA ASN A 5 -24.66 -18.16 -16.27
C ASN A 5 -23.97 -16.81 -16.04
N ARG A 6 -22.66 -16.80 -15.75
CA ARG A 6 -21.86 -15.59 -15.55
C ARG A 6 -21.10 -15.19 -16.82
N PHE A 7 -20.67 -16.18 -17.60
CA PHE A 7 -19.91 -15.99 -18.83
C PHE A 7 -20.59 -16.72 -20.00
N PRO A 8 -21.62 -16.13 -20.61
CA PRO A 8 -22.36 -16.79 -21.70
C PRO A 8 -21.51 -17.10 -22.94
N SER A 9 -20.41 -16.37 -23.15
CA SER A 9 -19.48 -16.58 -24.27
C SER A 9 -18.64 -17.86 -24.16
N THR A 10 -18.69 -18.57 -23.03
CA THR A 10 -17.89 -19.78 -22.78
C THR A 10 -18.68 -21.07 -23.03
N SER A 11 -19.62 -21.05 -23.98
CA SER A 11 -20.49 -22.19 -24.32
C SER A 11 -19.73 -23.40 -24.87
N ASP A 12 -18.53 -23.17 -25.41
CA ASP A 12 -17.55 -24.17 -25.83
C ASP A 12 -16.68 -24.69 -24.65
N GLY A 13 -16.89 -24.15 -23.44
CA GLY A 13 -16.13 -24.48 -22.24
C GLY A 13 -14.82 -23.71 -22.06
N SER A 14 -14.54 -22.70 -22.90
CA SER A 14 -13.28 -21.95 -22.91
C SER A 14 -13.48 -20.44 -22.64
N PHE A 15 -12.43 -19.76 -22.16
CA PHE A 15 -12.40 -18.29 -22.14
C PHE A 15 -11.87 -17.67 -23.44
N ALA A 16 -11.64 -18.46 -24.50
CA ALA A 16 -10.91 -18.00 -25.68
C ALA A 16 -11.57 -16.81 -26.39
N GLN A 17 -12.90 -16.81 -26.51
CA GLN A 17 -13.62 -15.68 -27.09
C GLN A 17 -13.43 -14.40 -26.26
N LEU A 18 -13.60 -14.48 -24.94
CA LEU A 18 -13.45 -13.34 -24.04
C LEU A 18 -12.01 -12.78 -24.08
N ALA A 19 -11.00 -13.66 -24.05
CA ALA A 19 -9.61 -13.25 -24.16
C ALA A 19 -9.33 -12.57 -25.51
N SER A 20 -9.83 -13.13 -26.61
CA SER A 20 -9.70 -12.54 -27.95
C SER A 20 -10.34 -11.15 -28.03
N ASP A 21 -11.51 -10.95 -27.42
CA ASP A 21 -12.17 -9.64 -27.39
C ASP A 21 -11.33 -8.62 -26.61
N ILE A 22 -10.77 -9.01 -25.46
CA ILE A 22 -9.88 -8.18 -24.64
C ILE A 22 -8.58 -7.85 -25.38
N HIS A 23 -7.96 -8.84 -26.04
CA HIS A 23 -6.77 -8.64 -26.88
C HIS A 23 -7.06 -7.72 -28.07
N GLY A 24 -8.25 -7.81 -28.66
CA GLY A 24 -8.72 -6.90 -29.72
C GLY A 24 -8.79 -5.44 -29.30
N MET A 25 -8.89 -5.16 -27.99
CA MET A 25 -8.81 -3.82 -27.41
C MET A 25 -7.36 -3.37 -27.10
N GLY A 26 -6.37 -4.21 -27.39
CA GLY A 26 -4.96 -3.96 -27.02
C GLY A 26 -4.66 -4.21 -25.54
N LEU A 27 -5.56 -4.87 -24.81
CA LEU A 27 -5.40 -5.21 -23.39
C LEU A 27 -4.89 -6.65 -23.21
N LYS A 28 -4.70 -7.07 -21.95
CA LYS A 28 -4.26 -8.41 -21.56
C LYS A 28 -5.32 -9.10 -20.71
N PHE A 29 -5.37 -10.43 -20.79
CA PHE A 29 -6.35 -11.23 -20.06
C PHE A 29 -5.70 -11.99 -18.89
N GLY A 30 -6.32 -11.92 -17.71
CA GLY A 30 -5.84 -12.57 -16.49
C GLY A 30 -6.87 -13.49 -15.85
N LEU A 31 -6.40 -14.56 -15.22
CA LEU A 31 -7.22 -15.49 -14.43
C LEU A 31 -6.77 -15.53 -12.97
N HIS A 32 -7.74 -15.81 -12.10
CA HIS A 32 -7.49 -16.21 -10.72
C HIS A 32 -7.79 -17.71 -10.59
N MET A 33 -6.95 -18.44 -9.84
CA MET A 33 -7.18 -19.84 -9.52
C MET A 33 -6.80 -20.17 -8.08
N MET A 34 -7.45 -21.19 -7.53
CA MET A 34 -7.03 -21.81 -6.28
C MET A 34 -5.95 -22.85 -6.53
N ARG A 35 -4.96 -22.94 -5.64
CA ARG A 35 -3.94 -24.01 -5.62
C ARG A 35 -4.57 -25.41 -5.72
N GLY A 36 -3.87 -26.32 -6.40
CA GLY A 36 -4.13 -27.74 -6.37
C GLY A 36 -5.20 -28.20 -7.35
N ILE A 37 -6.07 -29.11 -6.90
CA ILE A 37 -7.12 -29.74 -7.72
C ILE A 37 -8.47 -29.65 -7.02
N ASN A 38 -9.52 -29.30 -7.78
CA ASN A 38 -10.88 -29.21 -7.24
C ASN A 38 -11.34 -30.57 -6.67
N ARG A 39 -11.82 -30.57 -5.42
CA ARG A 39 -12.22 -31.80 -4.70
C ARG A 39 -13.33 -32.53 -5.42
N ARG A 40 -14.36 -31.80 -5.85
CA ARG A 40 -15.50 -32.40 -6.56
C ARG A 40 -15.06 -33.04 -7.87
N PHE A 41 -14.18 -32.40 -8.63
CA PHE A 41 -13.62 -33.01 -9.83
C PHE A 41 -12.80 -34.26 -9.50
N TYR A 42 -11.84 -34.14 -8.58
CA TYR A 42 -10.95 -35.24 -8.21
C TYR A 42 -11.74 -36.44 -7.67
N ASP A 43 -12.73 -36.24 -6.81
CA ASP A 43 -13.48 -37.33 -6.19
C ASP A 43 -14.39 -38.09 -7.19
N ASN A 44 -14.71 -37.48 -8.34
CA ASN A 44 -15.59 -38.07 -9.36
C ASN A 44 -14.87 -38.51 -10.64
N VAL A 45 -13.62 -38.11 -10.87
CA VAL A 45 -12.85 -38.54 -12.05
C VAL A 45 -12.44 -40.00 -11.93
N ASN A 46 -12.37 -40.72 -13.06
CA ASN A 46 -11.85 -42.07 -13.10
C ASN A 46 -10.35 -42.04 -12.75
N LYS A 47 -9.94 -42.69 -11.66
CA LYS A 47 -8.54 -42.68 -11.20
C LYS A 47 -7.57 -43.35 -12.17
N SER A 48 -8.05 -44.19 -13.10
CA SER A 48 -7.22 -44.79 -14.16
C SER A 48 -7.12 -43.91 -15.42
N GLU A 49 -7.84 -42.79 -15.47
CA GLU A 49 -7.80 -41.87 -16.61
C GLU A 49 -6.47 -41.08 -16.59
N ALA A 50 -5.86 -40.95 -17.77
CA ALA A 50 -4.60 -40.25 -17.95
C ALA A 50 -4.77 -38.74 -17.77
N ILE A 51 -3.77 -38.09 -17.19
CA ILE A 51 -3.69 -36.64 -17.09
C ILE A 51 -3.18 -36.13 -18.45
N GLY A 52 -4.09 -35.63 -19.28
CA GLY A 52 -3.78 -35.18 -20.63
C GLY A 52 -3.17 -36.30 -21.48
N ASN A 53 -2.08 -35.99 -22.19
CA ASN A 53 -1.36 -36.96 -23.04
C ASN A 53 -0.12 -37.56 -22.32
N THR A 54 -0.21 -37.81 -21.02
CA THR A 54 0.92 -38.32 -20.22
C THR A 54 0.70 -39.77 -19.79
N GLN A 55 1.75 -40.40 -19.26
CA GLN A 55 1.68 -41.74 -18.66
C GLN A 55 1.09 -41.75 -17.25
N TYR A 56 0.90 -40.57 -16.64
CA TYR A 56 0.37 -40.43 -15.29
C TYR A 56 -1.15 -40.37 -15.31
N THR A 57 -1.76 -40.93 -14.28
CA THR A 57 -3.21 -40.97 -14.09
C THR A 57 -3.64 -40.10 -12.93
N PHE A 58 -4.94 -39.79 -12.84
CA PHE A 58 -5.47 -39.08 -11.67
C PHE A 58 -5.29 -39.87 -10.36
N GLY A 59 -5.11 -41.19 -10.40
CA GLY A 59 -4.79 -42.02 -9.23
C GLY A 59 -3.36 -41.83 -8.70
N ASP A 60 -2.45 -41.29 -9.52
CA ASP A 60 -1.04 -41.06 -9.14
C ASP A 60 -0.85 -39.72 -8.40
N LEU A 61 -1.89 -38.89 -8.33
CA LEU A 61 -1.86 -37.64 -7.57
C LEU A 61 -1.89 -37.94 -6.07
N VAL A 62 -0.94 -37.34 -5.35
CA VAL A 62 -0.91 -37.38 -3.88
C VAL A 62 -1.52 -36.09 -3.34
N THR A 63 -2.79 -36.18 -2.93
CA THR A 63 -3.54 -35.05 -2.37
C THR A 63 -3.20 -34.82 -0.90
N VAL A 64 -3.05 -33.55 -0.52
CA VAL A 64 -2.88 -33.13 0.87
C VAL A 64 -4.13 -32.41 1.36
N SER A 65 -4.55 -32.71 2.61
CA SER A 65 -5.78 -32.18 3.22
C SER A 65 -5.68 -30.73 3.68
N ASN A 66 -4.47 -30.15 3.70
CA ASN A 66 -4.18 -28.78 4.10
C ASN A 66 -4.53 -27.74 3.03
N GLY A 67 -5.72 -27.87 2.41
CA GLY A 67 -6.28 -26.83 1.53
C GLY A 67 -6.47 -25.49 2.25
N ALA A 68 -6.79 -24.43 1.51
CA ALA A 68 -7.05 -23.10 2.04
C ALA A 68 -8.01 -23.17 3.25
N ALA A 69 -7.60 -22.63 4.39
CA ALA A 69 -8.41 -22.64 5.62
C ALA A 69 -9.75 -21.92 5.45
N TRP A 70 -9.80 -20.97 4.51
CA TRP A 70 -10.93 -20.09 4.20
C TRP A 70 -11.77 -20.57 2.99
N LEU A 71 -11.32 -21.58 2.22
CA LEU A 71 -12.06 -22.11 1.07
C LEU A 71 -11.79 -23.60 0.83
N GLY A 72 -12.82 -24.43 1.02
CA GLY A 72 -12.73 -25.89 0.96
C GLY A 72 -12.79 -26.53 -0.42
N ASP A 73 -12.63 -25.77 -1.51
CA ASP A 73 -12.92 -26.22 -2.87
C ASP A 73 -11.86 -27.17 -3.44
N ASN A 74 -10.61 -27.07 -3.00
CA ASN A 74 -9.48 -27.81 -3.56
C ASN A 74 -8.77 -28.71 -2.54
N TYR A 75 -8.17 -29.79 -3.03
CA TYR A 75 -7.05 -30.47 -2.37
C TYR A 75 -5.75 -29.84 -2.84
N GLY A 76 -4.80 -29.66 -1.94
CA GLY A 76 -3.42 -29.37 -2.34
C GLY A 76 -2.75 -30.60 -2.94
N LEU A 77 -1.63 -30.42 -3.64
CA LEU A 77 -0.89 -31.52 -4.26
C LEU A 77 0.54 -31.58 -3.74
N GLN A 78 0.97 -32.76 -3.30
CA GLN A 78 2.38 -33.02 -3.04
C GLN A 78 3.14 -33.02 -4.37
N GLN A 79 4.29 -32.36 -4.39
CA GLN A 79 5.15 -32.31 -5.57
C GLN A 79 5.60 -33.72 -5.96
N ASN A 80 5.15 -34.14 -7.15
CA ASN A 80 5.53 -35.39 -7.80
C ASN A 80 5.29 -35.25 -9.33
N PRO A 81 5.76 -36.20 -10.16
CA PRO A 81 5.59 -36.10 -11.62
C PRO A 81 4.14 -36.03 -12.11
N ALA A 82 3.19 -36.68 -11.43
CA ALA A 82 1.77 -36.62 -11.78
C ALA A 82 1.17 -35.24 -11.47
N ALA A 83 1.55 -34.63 -10.35
CA ALA A 83 1.15 -33.28 -9.98
C ALA A 83 1.73 -32.23 -10.95
N GLN A 84 2.99 -32.39 -11.38
CA GLN A 84 3.57 -31.54 -12.44
C GLN A 84 2.78 -31.69 -13.74
N ALA A 85 2.45 -32.92 -14.17
CA ALA A 85 1.65 -33.16 -15.36
C ALA A 85 0.25 -32.51 -15.28
N TRP A 86 -0.35 -32.46 -14.08
CA TRP A 86 -1.61 -31.76 -13.85
C TRP A 86 -1.47 -30.25 -14.02
N TYR A 87 -0.46 -29.63 -13.41
CA TYR A 87 -0.20 -28.19 -13.57
C TYR A 87 0.17 -27.82 -15.01
N ASP A 88 0.98 -28.64 -15.69
CA ASP A 88 1.30 -28.49 -17.11
C ASP A 88 0.03 -28.47 -17.96
N LEU A 89 -0.90 -29.41 -17.72
CA LEU A 89 -2.18 -29.47 -18.43
C LEU A 89 -3.03 -28.22 -18.18
N MET A 90 -3.17 -27.79 -16.92
CA MET A 90 -3.97 -26.61 -16.58
C MET A 90 -3.42 -25.33 -17.21
N ILE A 91 -2.12 -25.06 -17.00
CA ILE A 91 -1.48 -23.84 -17.52
C ILE A 91 -1.47 -23.83 -19.04
N LYS A 92 -1.20 -24.98 -19.69
CA LYS A 92 -1.32 -25.09 -21.14
C LYS A 92 -2.74 -24.82 -21.64
N THR A 93 -3.76 -25.30 -20.91
CA THR A 93 -5.16 -25.07 -21.26
C THR A 93 -5.51 -23.59 -21.15
N TYR A 94 -5.15 -22.93 -20.06
CA TYR A 94 -5.44 -21.52 -19.85
C TYR A 94 -4.67 -20.61 -20.81
N ALA A 95 -3.40 -20.93 -21.08
CA ALA A 95 -2.62 -20.24 -22.11
C ALA A 95 -3.24 -20.44 -23.52
N GLY A 96 -3.77 -21.63 -23.81
CA GLY A 96 -4.51 -21.91 -25.04
C GLY A 96 -5.81 -21.11 -25.17
N TRP A 97 -6.38 -20.65 -24.06
CA TRP A 97 -7.50 -19.69 -24.06
C TRP A 97 -7.04 -18.23 -24.23
N GLY A 98 -5.74 -17.94 -24.30
CA GLY A 98 -5.22 -16.57 -24.41
C GLY A 98 -4.92 -15.89 -23.07
N MET A 99 -4.80 -16.62 -21.96
CA MET A 99 -4.40 -16.05 -20.67
C MET A 99 -2.96 -15.50 -20.72
N ASP A 100 -2.75 -14.25 -20.32
CA ASP A 100 -1.45 -13.58 -20.19
C ASP A 100 -0.95 -13.50 -18.73
N TYR A 101 -1.86 -13.62 -17.78
CA TYR A 101 -1.61 -13.40 -16.36
C TYR A 101 -2.37 -14.43 -15.53
N ILE A 102 -1.73 -14.99 -14.51
CA ILE A 102 -2.38 -15.87 -13.55
C ILE A 102 -2.03 -15.48 -12.12
N LYS A 103 -3.06 -15.29 -11.30
CA LYS A 103 -2.94 -15.15 -9.85
C LYS A 103 -3.41 -16.43 -9.19
N VAL A 104 -2.57 -17.02 -8.34
CA VAL A 104 -2.85 -18.29 -7.67
C VAL A 104 -2.90 -18.09 -6.16
N ASP A 105 -4.06 -18.38 -5.57
CA ASP A 105 -4.30 -18.30 -4.14
C ASP A 105 -3.94 -19.60 -3.39
N ASP A 106 -3.79 -19.48 -2.06
CA ASP A 106 -3.37 -20.53 -1.12
C ASP A 106 -1.92 -21.01 -1.35
N LEU A 107 -1.08 -20.16 -1.95
CA LEU A 107 0.36 -20.43 -2.15
C LEU A 107 1.27 -19.82 -1.09
N SER A 108 0.86 -18.70 -0.49
CA SER A 108 1.72 -17.91 0.41
C SER A 108 1.31 -18.05 1.88
N ALA A 109 0.14 -17.56 2.29
CA ALA A 109 -0.41 -17.76 3.64
C ALA A 109 -1.53 -18.82 3.66
N PRO A 110 -1.76 -19.55 4.77
CA PRO A 110 -1.07 -19.46 6.06
C PRO A 110 0.25 -20.24 6.12
N ASN A 111 0.68 -20.84 5.01
CA ASN A 111 1.91 -21.62 4.97
C ASN A 111 2.42 -21.60 3.54
N TYR A 112 3.67 -21.22 3.35
CA TYR A 112 4.26 -21.11 2.02
C TYR A 112 4.36 -22.48 1.31
N ARG A 113 3.97 -22.54 0.02
CA ARG A 113 3.84 -23.79 -0.75
C ARG A 113 4.94 -23.94 -1.81
N THR A 114 6.19 -24.08 -1.38
CA THR A 114 7.40 -24.19 -2.23
C THR A 114 7.18 -25.09 -3.45
N GLY A 115 6.79 -26.36 -3.24
CA GLY A 115 6.69 -27.33 -4.33
C GLY A 115 5.61 -27.01 -5.37
N GLU A 116 4.50 -26.38 -4.98
CA GLU A 116 3.45 -26.00 -5.93
C GLU A 116 3.78 -24.69 -6.67
N VAL A 117 4.50 -23.77 -6.02
CA VAL A 117 5.07 -22.58 -6.68
C VAL A 117 6.05 -23.02 -7.78
N GLU A 118 6.95 -23.95 -7.50
CA GLU A 118 7.90 -24.51 -8.49
C GLU A 118 7.18 -25.20 -9.65
N MET A 119 6.16 -26.04 -9.36
CA MET A 119 5.42 -26.73 -10.41
C MET A 119 4.67 -25.76 -11.34
N LEU A 120 4.10 -24.68 -10.80
CA LEU A 120 3.47 -23.61 -11.58
C LEU A 120 4.48 -22.86 -12.45
N ARG A 121 5.65 -22.51 -11.89
CA ARG A 121 6.74 -21.87 -12.65
C ARG A 121 7.18 -22.75 -13.82
N ASN A 122 7.44 -24.03 -13.56
CA ASN A 122 7.83 -25.01 -14.58
C ASN A 122 6.78 -25.15 -15.68
N ALA A 123 5.49 -25.21 -15.32
CA ALA A 123 4.40 -25.31 -16.28
C ALA A 123 4.32 -24.06 -17.18
N ILE A 124 4.54 -22.86 -16.62
CA ILE A 124 4.58 -21.61 -17.38
C ILE A 124 5.82 -21.56 -18.29
N ASP A 125 7.00 -21.93 -17.81
CA ASP A 125 8.21 -22.02 -18.63
C ASP A 125 8.04 -23.00 -19.78
N LYS A 126 7.37 -24.13 -19.52
CA LYS A 126 7.03 -25.09 -20.55
C LYS A 126 6.13 -24.49 -21.63
N VAL A 127 5.09 -23.73 -21.27
CA VAL A 127 4.25 -23.01 -22.25
C VAL A 127 5.09 -22.04 -23.08
N TYR A 128 5.98 -21.27 -22.45
CA TYR A 128 6.85 -20.34 -23.16
C TYR A 128 7.79 -21.06 -24.12
N ASN A 129 8.42 -22.15 -23.69
CA ASN A 129 9.34 -22.93 -24.54
C ASN A 129 8.61 -23.62 -25.71
N ASP A 130 7.39 -24.10 -25.49
CA ASP A 130 6.62 -24.81 -26.52
C ASP A 130 5.97 -23.84 -27.54
N THR A 131 5.61 -22.62 -27.14
CA THR A 131 4.73 -21.73 -27.93
C THR A 131 5.22 -20.30 -28.11
N GLY A 132 6.19 -19.84 -27.31
CA GLY A 132 6.60 -18.44 -27.21
C GLY A 132 5.63 -17.55 -26.42
N HIS A 133 4.50 -18.09 -25.96
CA HIS A 133 3.50 -17.33 -25.18
C HIS A 133 3.99 -17.06 -23.77
N LYS A 134 3.86 -15.80 -23.32
CA LYS A 134 4.34 -15.35 -22.00
C LYS A 134 3.16 -15.26 -21.04
N VAL A 135 3.31 -15.88 -19.87
CA VAL A 135 2.35 -15.79 -18.77
C VAL A 135 3.05 -15.22 -17.54
N VAL A 136 2.46 -14.21 -16.92
CA VAL A 136 2.90 -13.63 -15.64
C VAL A 136 2.32 -14.43 -14.47
N LEU A 137 3.15 -14.80 -13.49
CA LEU A 137 2.73 -15.50 -12.28
C LEU A 137 2.65 -14.57 -11.06
N SER A 138 1.48 -14.52 -10.42
CA SER A 138 1.23 -13.86 -9.14
C SER A 138 0.83 -14.88 -8.06
N THR A 139 1.44 -14.79 -6.87
CA THR A 139 1.14 -15.67 -5.73
C THR A 139 0.44 -14.94 -4.60
N SER A 140 -0.56 -15.59 -3.99
CA SER A 140 -1.46 -15.00 -3.00
C SER A 140 -2.05 -16.09 -2.07
N PRO A 141 -2.76 -15.74 -0.99
CA PRO A 141 -2.74 -14.46 -0.29
C PRO A 141 -1.44 -14.30 0.50
N GLY A 142 -1.12 -13.07 0.92
CA GLY A 142 -0.03 -12.84 1.85
C GLY A 142 -0.47 -12.97 3.32
N PRO A 143 0.43 -12.70 4.27
CA PRO A 143 1.84 -12.40 4.01
C PRO A 143 2.55 -13.61 3.42
N THR A 144 3.36 -13.42 2.38
CA THR A 144 4.38 -14.39 2.00
C THR A 144 5.42 -14.46 3.12
N ALA A 145 5.18 -15.25 4.16
CA ALA A 145 6.02 -15.35 5.36
C ALA A 145 6.14 -16.81 5.82
N ASP A 146 6.99 -17.07 6.82
CA ASP A 146 7.16 -18.41 7.40
C ASP A 146 5.91 -18.88 8.20
N ILE A 147 5.98 -20.11 8.72
CA ILE A 147 4.92 -20.96 9.30
C ILE A 147 3.98 -20.29 10.31
N ASP A 148 4.41 -19.18 10.92
CA ASP A 148 3.64 -18.44 11.94
C ASP A 148 2.82 -17.27 11.37
N ASN A 149 2.97 -16.91 10.09
CA ASN A 149 2.31 -15.77 9.41
C ASN A 149 2.38 -14.43 10.17
N ASN A 150 3.39 -14.24 11.01
CA ASN A 150 3.52 -13.07 11.87
C ASN A 150 4.08 -11.83 11.14
N TYR A 151 4.00 -11.79 9.82
CA TYR A 151 4.58 -10.76 8.93
C TYR A 151 6.11 -10.59 9.05
N THR A 152 6.81 -11.47 9.77
CA THR A 152 8.27 -11.47 9.80
C THR A 152 8.80 -11.99 8.48
N LEU A 153 9.70 -11.21 7.88
CA LEU A 153 10.33 -11.57 6.61
C LEU A 153 11.29 -12.74 6.78
N ASP A 154 10.98 -13.87 6.15
CA ASP A 154 11.90 -14.99 5.98
C ASP A 154 12.71 -14.80 4.69
N GLN A 155 14.04 -14.66 4.83
CA GLN A 155 14.97 -14.42 3.72
C GLN A 155 15.04 -15.58 2.72
N THR A 156 14.83 -16.82 3.18
CA THR A 156 14.82 -18.02 2.34
C THR A 156 13.57 -18.06 1.47
N ILE A 157 12.41 -17.83 2.07
CA ILE A 157 11.13 -17.74 1.34
C ILE A 157 11.15 -16.56 0.37
N ALA A 158 11.67 -15.41 0.82
CA ALA A 158 11.79 -14.22 -0.01
C ALA A 158 12.71 -14.44 -1.23
N GLY A 159 13.84 -15.12 -1.04
CA GLY A 159 14.70 -15.54 -2.15
C GLY A 159 14.02 -16.52 -3.11
N HIS A 160 13.33 -17.52 -2.56
CA HIS A 160 12.63 -18.54 -3.34
C HIS A 160 11.49 -17.95 -4.19
N VAL A 161 10.61 -17.14 -3.59
CA VAL A 161 9.48 -16.53 -4.32
C VAL A 161 9.97 -15.57 -5.39
N ARG A 162 11.01 -14.77 -5.10
CA ARG A 162 11.66 -13.88 -6.07
C ARG A 162 12.16 -14.63 -7.31
N ASP A 163 12.65 -15.85 -7.15
CA ASP A 163 13.22 -16.63 -8.24
C ASP A 163 12.16 -17.41 -9.04
N ASN A 164 10.94 -17.58 -8.50
CA ASN A 164 9.89 -18.41 -9.09
C ASN A 164 8.61 -17.67 -9.49
N ALA A 165 8.34 -16.47 -8.97
CA ALA A 165 7.13 -15.70 -9.27
C ALA A 165 7.47 -14.32 -9.83
N ASN A 166 6.54 -13.76 -10.61
CA ASN A 166 6.67 -12.38 -11.05
C ASN A 166 6.17 -11.42 -9.98
N LEU A 167 5.08 -11.76 -9.30
CA LEU A 167 4.46 -10.98 -8.22
C LEU A 167 4.17 -11.88 -7.01
N TRP A 168 4.28 -11.35 -5.80
CA TRP A 168 3.87 -12.06 -4.58
C TRP A 168 3.33 -11.13 -3.52
N ARG A 169 2.19 -11.49 -2.93
CA ARG A 169 1.51 -10.68 -1.91
C ARG A 169 2.30 -10.61 -0.60
N ILE A 170 2.67 -9.40 -0.20
CA ILE A 170 3.38 -9.16 1.08
C ILE A 170 2.43 -8.88 2.25
N THR A 171 1.13 -8.87 1.98
CA THR A 171 0.05 -8.67 2.94
C THR A 171 -1.10 -9.63 2.67
N ASP A 172 -1.87 -9.95 3.72
CA ASP A 172 -3.23 -10.45 3.52
C ASP A 172 -4.10 -9.37 2.85
N ASP A 173 -5.33 -9.72 2.46
CA ASP A 173 -6.22 -8.89 1.65
C ASP A 173 -6.32 -7.44 2.19
N LEU A 174 -5.86 -6.48 1.37
CA LEU A 174 -5.90 -5.06 1.67
C LEU A 174 -7.25 -4.47 1.27
N TRP A 175 -7.84 -3.70 2.18
CA TRP A 175 -9.10 -2.99 1.99
C TRP A 175 -8.93 -1.50 2.30
N ASP A 176 -9.97 -0.73 2.01
CA ASP A 176 -10.09 0.72 2.17
C ASP A 176 -10.20 1.15 3.65
N ASN A 177 -9.22 0.75 4.46
CA ASN A 177 -9.09 1.12 5.87
C ASN A 177 -7.63 1.50 6.15
N TRP A 178 -7.39 2.63 6.82
CA TRP A 178 -6.03 3.07 7.17
C TRP A 178 -5.25 2.02 7.96
N ASN A 179 -5.89 1.22 8.81
CA ASN A 179 -5.24 0.13 9.54
C ASN A 179 -4.71 -0.99 8.64
N HIS A 180 -5.17 -1.09 7.39
CA HIS A 180 -4.60 -1.99 6.38
C HIS A 180 -3.47 -1.31 5.60
N VAL A 181 -3.55 0.01 5.40
CA VAL A 181 -2.53 0.81 4.67
C VAL A 181 -1.30 1.09 5.55
N TYR A 182 -1.47 1.45 6.81
CA TYR A 182 -0.39 1.81 7.72
C TYR A 182 0.70 0.73 7.87
N PRO A 183 0.37 -0.57 8.06
CA PRO A 183 1.38 -1.63 8.12
C PRO A 183 2.18 -1.80 6.82
N MET A 184 1.68 -1.29 5.69
CA MET A 184 2.35 -1.43 4.39
C MET A 184 3.65 -0.64 4.32
N PHE A 185 3.81 0.43 5.10
CA PHE A 185 5.05 1.20 5.14
C PHE A 185 6.25 0.36 5.59
N GLU A 186 6.06 -0.47 6.63
CA GLU A 186 7.10 -1.37 7.11
C GLU A 186 7.26 -2.58 6.18
N ARG A 187 6.15 -3.20 5.78
CA ARG A 187 6.18 -4.40 4.92
C ARG A 187 6.85 -4.10 3.57
N ALA A 188 6.48 -3.00 2.91
CA ALA A 188 7.09 -2.63 1.63
C ALA A 188 8.57 -2.24 1.78
N HIS A 189 8.96 -1.64 2.91
CA HIS A 189 10.37 -1.41 3.24
C HIS A 189 11.13 -2.74 3.32
N ASN A 190 10.64 -3.69 4.12
CA ASN A 190 11.29 -4.97 4.34
C ASN A 190 11.44 -5.79 3.04
N TRP A 191 10.46 -5.71 2.13
CA TRP A 191 10.47 -6.45 0.87
C TRP A 191 11.21 -5.77 -0.28
N THR A 192 11.52 -4.48 -0.16
CA THR A 192 12.21 -3.70 -1.20
C THR A 192 13.51 -4.32 -1.70
N PRO A 193 14.39 -4.91 -0.85
CA PRO A 193 15.61 -5.58 -1.29
C PRO A 193 15.40 -6.77 -2.24
N PHE A 194 14.20 -7.36 -2.29
CA PHE A 194 13.88 -8.52 -3.14
C PHE A 194 13.26 -8.14 -4.48
N ARG A 195 12.93 -6.87 -4.67
CA ARG A 195 12.40 -6.35 -5.92
C ARG A 195 13.47 -6.38 -7.02
N GLY A 196 13.03 -6.66 -8.24
CA GLY A 196 13.86 -6.54 -9.44
C GLY A 196 13.01 -6.61 -10.71
N ASP A 197 13.66 -6.47 -11.87
CA ASP A 197 12.96 -6.54 -13.14
C ASP A 197 12.23 -7.88 -13.29
N GLY A 198 10.91 -7.80 -13.47
CA GLY A 198 10.03 -8.96 -13.57
C GLY A 198 9.72 -9.66 -12.24
N ARG A 199 10.10 -9.07 -11.09
CA ARG A 199 10.01 -9.65 -9.74
C ARG A 199 9.57 -8.57 -8.74
N TRP A 200 8.29 -8.49 -8.41
CA TRP A 200 7.72 -7.37 -7.67
C TRP A 200 6.99 -7.82 -6.41
N PRO A 201 7.40 -7.32 -5.23
CA PRO A 201 6.56 -7.33 -4.04
C PRO A 201 5.21 -6.68 -4.32
N ASP A 202 4.13 -7.44 -4.12
CA ASP A 202 2.76 -7.00 -4.35
C ASP A 202 2.13 -6.51 -3.03
N ASN A 203 1.88 -5.20 -2.98
CA ASN A 203 1.22 -4.54 -1.86
C ASN A 203 -0.31 -4.75 -1.88
N ASP A 204 -0.80 -5.56 -2.81
CA ASP A 204 -2.20 -5.85 -3.10
C ASP A 204 -2.92 -4.76 -3.91
N MET A 205 -4.16 -5.08 -4.29
CA MET A 205 -5.05 -4.29 -5.12
C MET A 205 -5.36 -2.92 -4.49
N LEU A 206 -5.68 -1.95 -5.34
CA LEU A 206 -6.02 -0.58 -4.97
C LEU A 206 -7.53 -0.51 -4.66
N PRO A 207 -7.98 -0.37 -3.40
CA PRO A 207 -9.39 -0.31 -3.03
C PRO A 207 -9.94 1.11 -3.25
N LEU A 208 -9.80 1.62 -4.47
CA LEU A 208 -10.16 2.99 -4.89
C LEU A 208 -11.45 2.99 -5.71
N GLY A 209 -12.12 4.15 -5.81
CA GLY A 209 -13.39 4.28 -6.53
C GLY A 209 -14.54 3.55 -5.83
N ARG A 210 -15.53 3.07 -6.59
CA ARG A 210 -16.66 2.30 -6.05
C ARG A 210 -16.27 0.83 -5.83
N VAL A 211 -16.30 0.38 -4.59
CA VAL A 211 -15.94 -0.97 -4.15
C VAL A 211 -17.14 -1.66 -3.48
N GLY A 212 -17.00 -2.95 -3.14
CA GLY A 212 -18.01 -3.63 -2.32
C GLY A 212 -19.32 -4.01 -3.00
N VAL A 213 -19.52 -3.69 -4.28
CA VAL A 213 -20.78 -3.93 -5.04
C VAL A 213 -21.35 -5.35 -4.82
N ARG A 214 -20.48 -6.36 -4.77
CA ARG A 214 -20.81 -7.76 -4.43
C ARG A 214 -19.67 -8.44 -3.66
N ALA A 215 -18.92 -7.69 -2.86
CA ALA A 215 -17.80 -8.24 -2.11
C ALA A 215 -18.30 -9.05 -0.91
N HIS A 216 -17.41 -9.90 -0.37
CA HIS A 216 -17.67 -10.59 0.89
C HIS A 216 -17.33 -9.73 2.12
N VAL A 217 -16.56 -8.64 1.94
CA VAL A 217 -16.20 -7.66 2.96
C VAL A 217 -16.86 -6.32 2.66
N GLY A 218 -17.68 -5.84 3.60
CA GLY A 218 -18.41 -4.57 3.51
C GLY A 218 -19.49 -4.55 2.42
N GLY A 219 -20.28 -3.47 2.42
CA GLY A 219 -21.33 -3.20 1.41
C GLY A 219 -20.83 -2.36 0.23
N ASP A 220 -21.72 -2.14 -0.74
CA ASP A 220 -21.51 -1.24 -1.90
C ASP A 220 -21.26 0.21 -1.44
N ARG A 221 -20.12 0.79 -1.81
CA ARG A 221 -19.68 2.11 -1.35
C ARG A 221 -18.63 2.71 -2.28
N MET A 222 -18.41 4.02 -2.17
CA MET A 222 -17.11 4.59 -2.55
C MET A 222 -16.07 4.21 -1.49
N SER A 223 -14.81 4.11 -1.88
CA SER A 223 -13.68 3.85 -0.96
C SER A 223 -13.80 4.68 0.31
N ASN A 224 -13.69 4.03 1.46
CA ASN A 224 -13.69 4.69 2.77
C ASN A 224 -12.38 5.43 3.06
N LEU A 225 -11.35 5.29 2.22
CA LEU A 225 -10.12 6.06 2.35
C LEU A 225 -10.38 7.54 2.02
N THR A 226 -9.85 8.43 2.84
CA THR A 226 -9.86 9.87 2.55
C THR A 226 -9.04 10.17 1.29
N ARG A 227 -9.23 11.35 0.68
CA ARG A 227 -8.47 11.73 -0.52
C ARG A 227 -6.95 11.73 -0.29
N ASP A 228 -6.52 12.13 0.90
CA ASP A 228 -5.10 12.12 1.28
C ASP A 228 -4.58 10.70 1.49
N GLU A 229 -5.36 9.82 2.12
CA GLU A 229 -5.03 8.39 2.23
C GLU A 229 -4.96 7.70 0.87
N GLN A 230 -5.87 8.02 -0.05
CA GLN A 230 -5.85 7.50 -1.42
C GLN A 230 -4.59 7.95 -2.19
N LYS A 231 -4.19 9.23 -2.06
CA LYS A 231 -2.92 9.72 -2.61
C LYS A 231 -1.72 9.08 -1.93
N THR A 232 -1.76 8.86 -0.63
CA THR A 232 -0.71 8.18 0.15
C THR A 232 -0.53 6.74 -0.26
N LEU A 233 -1.63 6.01 -0.45
CA LEU A 233 -1.62 4.66 -1.01
C LEU A 233 -0.97 4.66 -2.40
N MET A 234 -1.42 5.53 -3.31
CA MET A 234 -0.83 5.62 -4.65
C MET A 234 0.64 6.03 -4.64
N THR A 235 1.03 6.95 -3.76
CA THR A 235 2.43 7.42 -3.62
C THR A 235 3.32 6.30 -3.11
N LEU A 236 2.87 5.56 -2.07
CA LEU A 236 3.61 4.43 -1.53
C LEU A 236 3.76 3.31 -2.57
N TRP A 237 2.68 2.91 -3.25
CA TRP A 237 2.74 1.87 -4.30
C TRP A 237 3.62 2.29 -5.48
N SER A 238 3.61 3.59 -5.81
CA SER A 238 4.44 4.10 -6.90
C SER A 238 5.92 4.11 -6.53
N ILE A 239 6.29 4.65 -5.37
CA ILE A 239 7.69 4.72 -4.94
C ILE A 239 8.26 3.36 -4.53
N THR A 240 7.43 2.38 -4.14
CA THR A 240 7.91 1.00 -3.90
C THR A 240 7.93 0.15 -5.17
N ARG A 241 7.35 0.68 -6.26
CA ARG A 241 7.13 0.01 -7.55
C ARG A 241 6.29 -1.27 -7.43
N SER A 242 5.25 -1.21 -6.59
CA SER A 242 4.28 -2.29 -6.48
C SER A 242 3.40 -2.37 -7.74
N PRO A 243 2.84 -3.54 -8.09
CA PRO A 243 1.81 -3.65 -9.12
C PRO A 243 0.62 -2.75 -8.81
N LEU A 244 0.06 -2.12 -9.85
CA LEU A 244 -1.10 -1.23 -9.73
C LEU A 244 -2.34 -1.95 -10.29
N MET A 245 -3.03 -2.72 -9.44
CA MET A 245 -4.26 -3.44 -9.80
C MET A 245 -5.48 -2.72 -9.21
N PHE A 246 -6.24 -2.00 -10.04
CA PHE A 246 -7.44 -1.27 -9.58
C PHE A 246 -8.56 -2.23 -9.17
N GLY A 247 -9.07 -2.09 -7.94
CA GLY A 247 -10.09 -2.98 -7.37
C GLY A 247 -11.54 -2.47 -7.46
N GLY A 248 -11.74 -1.20 -7.82
CA GLY A 248 -13.07 -0.60 -7.95
C GLY A 248 -13.75 -0.83 -9.30
N ASP A 249 -15.02 -0.45 -9.39
CA ASP A 249 -15.78 -0.41 -10.64
C ASP A 249 -15.35 0.80 -11.50
N LEU A 250 -14.43 0.57 -12.44
CA LEU A 250 -13.85 1.60 -13.32
C LEU A 250 -14.89 2.53 -13.99
N PRO A 251 -16.03 2.05 -14.54
CA PRO A 251 -17.03 2.91 -15.18
C PRO A 251 -17.66 3.95 -14.26
N SER A 252 -17.66 3.70 -12.95
CA SER A 252 -18.25 4.60 -11.94
C SER A 252 -17.27 5.60 -11.33
N ASN A 253 -16.02 5.65 -11.82
CA ASN A 253 -15.01 6.56 -11.29
C ASN A 253 -15.43 8.03 -11.39
N ASP A 254 -15.26 8.76 -10.29
CA ASP A 254 -15.31 10.21 -10.27
C ASP A 254 -14.01 10.83 -10.80
N ALA A 255 -14.03 12.15 -11.03
CA ALA A 255 -12.89 12.88 -11.58
C ALA A 255 -11.64 12.79 -10.69
N PHE A 256 -11.83 12.76 -9.37
CA PHE A 256 -10.73 12.63 -8.42
C PHE A 256 -10.07 11.25 -8.54
N THR A 257 -10.85 10.18 -8.47
CA THR A 257 -10.36 8.79 -8.61
C THR A 257 -9.65 8.60 -9.95
N LEU A 258 -10.22 9.12 -11.04
CA LEU A 258 -9.59 9.05 -12.35
C LEU A 258 -8.24 9.80 -12.38
N SER A 259 -8.13 10.93 -11.67
CA SER A 259 -6.89 11.70 -11.57
C SER A 259 -5.74 10.94 -10.90
N LEU A 260 -6.05 9.99 -10.00
CA LEU A 260 -5.06 9.13 -9.36
C LEU A 260 -4.44 8.13 -10.35
N LEU A 261 -5.22 7.69 -11.34
CA LEU A 261 -4.82 6.66 -12.30
C LEU A 261 -4.17 7.21 -13.57
N ASN A 262 -4.40 8.50 -13.89
CA ASN A 262 -4.00 9.10 -15.16
C ASN A 262 -2.93 10.20 -15.01
N ASN A 263 -2.15 10.18 -13.91
CA ASN A 263 -1.03 11.08 -13.72
C ASN A 263 0.27 10.47 -14.27
N PRO A 264 0.76 10.88 -15.48
CA PRO A 264 1.93 10.27 -16.09
C PRO A 264 3.22 10.51 -15.30
N GLU A 265 3.33 11.60 -14.54
CA GLU A 265 4.52 11.89 -13.72
C GLU A 265 4.64 10.93 -12.54
N VAL A 266 3.52 10.65 -11.86
CA VAL A 266 3.45 9.67 -10.77
C VAL A 266 3.66 8.24 -11.30
N LEU A 267 3.01 7.89 -12.41
CA LEU A 267 3.19 6.58 -13.05
C LEU A 267 4.64 6.36 -13.49
N GLN A 268 5.35 7.40 -13.93
CA GLN A 268 6.77 7.28 -14.27
C GLN A 268 7.63 6.85 -13.08
N VAL A 269 7.31 7.28 -11.87
CA VAL A 269 7.98 6.78 -10.65
C VAL A 269 7.84 5.26 -10.57
N ASN A 270 6.61 4.74 -10.64
CA ASN A 270 6.36 3.29 -10.61
C ASN A 270 7.06 2.54 -11.77
N GLN A 271 6.99 3.10 -12.98
CA GLN A 271 7.38 2.40 -14.21
C GLN A 271 8.87 2.47 -14.51
N ARG A 272 9.57 3.54 -14.09
CA ARG A 272 10.91 3.88 -14.59
C ARG A 272 11.94 4.18 -13.52
N SER A 273 11.57 4.42 -12.26
CA SER A 273 12.57 4.76 -11.24
C SER A 273 13.46 3.57 -10.90
N THR A 274 14.67 3.84 -10.41
CA THR A 274 15.57 2.82 -9.84
C THR A 274 16.02 3.20 -8.44
N GLY A 275 16.75 2.34 -7.74
CA GLY A 275 17.32 2.70 -6.43
C GLY A 275 16.29 3.03 -5.34
N ASN A 276 15.02 2.62 -5.50
CA ASN A 276 13.97 3.00 -4.56
C ASN A 276 14.24 2.41 -3.17
N ALA A 277 14.32 3.26 -2.15
CA ALA A 277 14.56 2.89 -0.76
C ALA A 277 13.94 3.89 0.23
N GLN A 278 13.64 3.41 1.43
CA GLN A 278 13.30 4.30 2.55
C GLN A 278 14.57 4.98 3.02
N LEU A 279 14.56 6.31 3.07
CA LEU A 279 15.64 7.13 3.59
C LEU A 279 15.54 7.29 5.11
N SER A 280 14.33 7.51 5.63
CA SER A 280 14.10 7.66 7.07
C SER A 280 12.66 7.32 7.47
N ARG A 281 12.50 6.96 8.75
CA ARG A 281 11.23 6.89 9.46
C ARG A 281 11.42 7.39 10.88
N VAL A 282 10.91 8.58 11.21
CA VAL A 282 11.08 9.23 12.52
C VAL A 282 9.78 9.97 12.86
N ASP A 283 9.25 9.77 14.07
CA ASP A 283 8.04 10.44 14.58
C ASP A 283 6.86 10.41 13.58
N ASP A 284 6.54 9.22 13.06
CA ASP A 284 5.51 9.00 12.04
C ASP A 284 5.67 9.81 10.74
N LYS A 285 6.89 10.26 10.45
CA LYS A 285 7.27 10.82 9.15
C LYS A 285 8.12 9.80 8.43
N VAL A 286 7.70 9.44 7.22
CA VAL A 286 8.45 8.50 6.37
C VAL A 286 8.96 9.25 5.15
N VAL A 287 10.21 9.01 4.78
CA VAL A 287 10.83 9.55 3.58
C VAL A 287 11.35 8.40 2.73
N TRP A 288 10.98 8.39 1.45
CA TRP A 288 11.49 7.48 0.44
C TRP A 288 12.17 8.26 -0.69
N VAL A 289 13.22 7.66 -1.25
CA VAL A 289 13.96 8.20 -2.38
C VAL A 289 14.04 7.17 -3.49
N ALA A 290 14.10 7.62 -4.74
CA ALA A 290 14.46 6.80 -5.89
C ALA A 290 15.23 7.64 -6.92
N ASP A 291 15.99 6.99 -7.78
CA ASP A 291 16.65 7.63 -8.92
C ASP A 291 15.65 7.84 -10.06
N ALA A 292 15.63 9.05 -10.62
CA ALA A 292 14.88 9.35 -11.83
C ALA A 292 15.68 8.93 -13.08
N PRO A 293 15.03 8.43 -14.15
CA PRO A 293 15.72 7.89 -15.33
C PRO A 293 16.55 8.94 -16.10
N ASN A 294 16.19 10.21 -16.00
CA ASN A 294 16.83 11.32 -16.73
C ASN A 294 17.75 12.17 -15.82
N GLY A 295 18.20 11.61 -14.69
CA GLY A 295 18.93 12.35 -13.66
C GLY A 295 18.00 12.99 -12.63
N GLY A 296 18.54 13.26 -11.44
CA GLY A 296 17.77 13.70 -10.28
C GLY A 296 17.25 12.56 -9.42
N LYS A 297 16.41 12.91 -8.44
CA LYS A 297 15.80 12.00 -7.46
C LYS A 297 14.30 12.19 -7.39
N TYR A 298 13.54 11.10 -7.35
CA TYR A 298 12.18 11.14 -6.82
C TYR A 298 12.24 11.12 -5.29
N LEU A 299 11.46 11.99 -4.66
CA LEU A 299 11.34 12.10 -3.22
C LEU A 299 9.87 11.94 -2.83
N ALA A 300 9.53 10.87 -2.12
CA ALA A 300 8.22 10.69 -1.51
C ALA A 300 8.30 10.95 -0.01
N VAL A 301 7.40 11.77 0.51
CA VAL A 301 7.34 12.13 1.93
C VAL A 301 5.93 11.88 2.44
N PHE A 302 5.84 11.34 3.64
CA PHE A 302 4.59 10.89 4.24
C PHE A 302 4.51 11.37 5.68
N ASN A 303 3.34 11.83 6.08
CA ASN A 303 2.95 11.95 7.47
C ASN A 303 1.95 10.83 7.75
N ILE A 304 2.41 9.79 8.44
CA ILE A 304 1.61 8.59 8.74
C ILE A 304 1.05 8.62 10.17
N ASN A 305 1.09 9.77 10.84
CA ASN A 305 0.55 9.87 12.20
C ASN A 305 -0.92 9.49 12.17
N ASP A 306 -1.36 8.77 13.19
CA ASP A 306 -2.77 8.48 13.35
C ASP A 306 -3.48 9.73 13.86
N THR A 307 -4.35 10.26 12.98
CA THR A 307 -5.08 11.50 13.22
C THR A 307 -5.88 11.45 14.50
N PHE A 308 -6.42 10.27 14.89
CA PHE A 308 -7.30 10.16 16.04
C PHE A 308 -6.57 10.47 17.36
N ASN A 309 -5.42 9.84 17.60
CA ASN A 309 -4.65 10.05 18.83
C ASN A 309 -4.07 11.46 18.88
N THR A 310 -3.64 11.99 17.74
CA THR A 310 -3.14 13.36 17.65
C THR A 310 -4.25 14.37 17.96
N LEU A 311 -5.41 14.24 17.32
CA LEU A 311 -6.60 15.04 17.60
C LEU A 311 -7.03 14.97 19.06
N LEU A 312 -7.04 13.77 19.64
CA LEU A 312 -7.39 13.57 21.03
C LEU A 312 -6.40 14.26 21.97
N SER A 313 -5.10 14.30 21.62
CA SER A 313 -4.07 15.01 22.38
C SER A 313 -4.16 16.55 22.26
N GLU A 314 -4.67 17.04 21.14
CA GLU A 314 -4.88 18.47 20.85
C GLU A 314 -6.30 18.96 21.21
N ALA A 315 -7.16 18.06 21.69
CA ALA A 315 -8.56 18.34 21.93
C ALA A 315 -8.75 19.44 22.98
N SER A 316 -9.57 20.43 22.62
CA SER A 316 -9.98 21.52 23.52
C SER A 316 -11.02 21.06 24.55
N PHE A 317 -11.64 19.91 24.32
CA PHE A 317 -12.55 19.25 25.24
C PHE A 317 -12.40 17.73 25.13
N VAL A 318 -12.37 17.05 26.26
CA VAL A 318 -12.46 15.59 26.36
C VAL A 318 -13.38 15.24 27.52
N SER A 319 -14.40 14.42 27.29
CA SER A 319 -15.32 13.96 28.32
C SER A 319 -14.67 12.87 29.18
N ASN A 320 -15.27 12.60 30.36
CA ASN A 320 -15.06 11.32 31.02
C ASN A 320 -15.66 10.19 30.16
N LEU A 321 -15.27 8.94 30.45
CA LEU A 321 -15.92 7.78 29.84
C LEU A 321 -17.41 7.75 30.20
N ILE A 322 -18.25 7.64 29.19
CA ILE A 322 -19.70 7.52 29.30
C ILE A 322 -20.07 6.06 29.07
N THR A 323 -20.84 5.50 29.99
CA THR A 323 -21.33 4.12 29.91
C THR A 323 -22.84 4.13 30.16
N LYS A 324 -23.49 2.96 30.02
CA LYS A 324 -24.90 2.79 30.42
C LYS A 324 -25.24 3.20 31.85
N ASN A 325 -24.24 3.26 32.74
CA ASN A 325 -24.38 3.63 34.15
C ASN A 325 -24.14 5.13 34.41
N THR A 326 -23.66 5.88 33.41
CA THR A 326 -23.45 7.32 33.52
C THR A 326 -24.82 8.02 33.57
N PRO A 327 -25.13 8.83 34.59
CA PRO A 327 -26.41 9.53 34.68
C PRO A 327 -26.69 10.38 33.43
N GLY A 328 -27.85 10.18 32.80
CA GLY A 328 -28.23 10.89 31.57
C GLY A 328 -27.48 10.46 30.31
N ARG A 329 -26.54 9.50 30.41
CA ARG A 329 -25.72 8.94 29.31
C ARG A 329 -25.11 9.98 28.37
N SER A 330 -24.85 11.18 28.86
CA SER A 330 -24.47 12.32 28.02
C SER A 330 -23.52 13.29 28.72
N THR A 331 -22.94 14.18 27.94
CA THR A 331 -22.13 15.29 28.38
C THR A 331 -22.47 16.55 27.55
N PRO A 332 -22.61 17.73 28.16
CA PRO A 332 -22.81 18.96 27.43
C PRO A 332 -21.52 19.36 26.71
N ILE A 333 -21.64 19.80 25.46
CA ILE A 333 -20.55 20.37 24.67
C ILE A 333 -20.64 21.89 24.77
N ASN A 334 -19.53 22.52 25.12
CA ASN A 334 -19.42 23.96 25.20
C ASN A 334 -17.96 24.42 25.04
N VAL A 335 -17.53 24.58 23.80
CA VAL A 335 -16.12 24.77 23.43
C VAL A 335 -15.91 26.14 22.79
N ASP A 336 -14.85 26.85 23.20
CA ASP A 336 -14.40 28.06 22.53
C ASP A 336 -13.64 27.67 21.25
N ILE A 337 -14.11 28.19 20.12
CA ILE A 337 -13.54 27.92 18.79
C ILE A 337 -13.12 29.22 18.10
N THR A 338 -12.97 30.30 18.87
CA THR A 338 -12.66 31.63 18.36
C THR A 338 -11.35 31.63 17.58
N GLY A 339 -11.42 32.10 16.34
CA GLY A 339 -10.26 32.24 15.45
C GLY A 339 -9.78 30.94 14.81
N LYS A 340 -10.45 29.82 15.05
CA LYS A 340 -10.14 28.51 14.44
C LYS A 340 -10.81 28.36 13.08
N ASP A 341 -10.17 27.63 12.17
CA ASP A 341 -10.69 27.36 10.83
C ASP A 341 -11.15 25.90 10.65
N ARG A 342 -10.85 25.03 11.62
CA ARG A 342 -11.26 23.61 11.63
C ARG A 342 -11.89 23.20 12.94
N LEU A 343 -12.87 22.30 12.83
CA LEU A 343 -13.51 21.63 13.97
C LEU A 343 -13.54 20.12 13.74
N TYR A 344 -13.21 19.37 14.79
CA TYR A 344 -13.24 17.91 14.80
C TYR A 344 -14.10 17.41 15.97
N LEU A 345 -15.04 16.53 15.64
CA LEU A 345 -15.84 15.77 16.61
C LEU A 345 -15.28 14.35 16.67
N LEU A 346 -14.86 13.91 17.84
CA LEU A 346 -14.20 12.62 18.06
C LEU A 346 -15.00 11.75 19.03
N VAL A 347 -15.18 10.48 18.70
CA VAL A 347 -15.68 9.47 19.64
C VAL A 347 -14.64 8.37 19.79
N ASP A 348 -14.21 8.11 21.01
CA ASP A 348 -13.32 7.02 21.41
C ASP A 348 -14.12 5.96 22.18
N SER A 349 -13.80 4.67 22.05
CA SER A 349 -14.49 3.62 22.83
C SER A 349 -14.05 3.60 24.29
N GLY A 350 -12.83 4.09 24.58
CA GLY A 350 -12.28 4.19 25.93
C GLY A 350 -11.55 2.95 26.44
N ASP A 351 -11.47 1.88 25.65
CA ASP A 351 -10.79 0.63 26.03
C ASP A 351 -9.27 0.63 25.77
N GLY A 352 -8.76 1.72 25.18
CA GLY A 352 -7.35 1.95 24.89
C GLY A 352 -6.84 1.31 23.59
N PRO A 353 -5.65 1.71 23.10
CA PRO A 353 -5.04 1.13 21.90
C PRO A 353 -4.40 -0.22 22.26
N GLY A 354 -5.18 -1.30 22.23
CA GLY A 354 -4.73 -2.67 22.49
C GLY A 354 -4.72 -3.53 21.22
N PRO A 355 -3.91 -4.60 21.17
CA PRO A 355 -3.83 -5.53 20.02
C PRO A 355 -5.08 -6.42 19.86
N ASN A 356 -6.06 -6.26 20.74
CA ASN A 356 -7.34 -6.94 20.69
C ASN A 356 -8.41 -5.91 21.09
N PRO A 357 -8.78 -4.97 20.18
CA PRO A 357 -9.97 -4.16 20.39
C PRO A 357 -11.13 -5.16 20.51
N ASP A 358 -11.88 -5.13 21.61
CA ASP A 358 -13.14 -5.86 21.63
C ASP A 358 -13.95 -5.43 20.41
N VAL A 359 -14.41 -6.42 19.66
CA VAL A 359 -15.00 -6.28 18.33
C VAL A 359 -16.25 -5.42 18.45
N PHE A 360 -16.18 -4.14 18.03
CA PHE A 360 -17.31 -3.23 17.81
C PHE A 360 -18.44 -3.38 18.85
N ASP A 361 -18.18 -2.96 20.09
CA ASP A 361 -19.01 -3.29 21.25
C ASP A 361 -20.24 -2.37 21.39
N PHE A 362 -21.06 -2.29 20.34
CA PHE A 362 -22.25 -1.44 20.26
C PHE A 362 -22.03 0.01 20.75
N ASP A 363 -20.82 0.56 20.53
CA ASP A 363 -20.37 1.89 20.99
C ASP A 363 -20.97 3.01 20.14
N TRP A 364 -22.29 3.01 20.04
CA TRP A 364 -23.06 3.97 19.26
C TRP A 364 -23.11 5.28 20.03
N ALA A 365 -22.92 6.38 19.31
CA ALA A 365 -22.73 7.70 19.87
C ALA A 365 -23.43 8.75 19.04
N ASP A 366 -24.14 9.65 19.72
CA ASP A 366 -24.88 10.72 19.10
C ASP A 366 -24.29 12.08 19.47
N TRP A 367 -24.09 12.92 18.44
CA TRP A 367 -23.87 14.36 18.58
C TRP A 367 -25.20 15.07 18.29
N VAL A 368 -25.87 15.64 19.29
CA VAL A 368 -27.23 16.19 19.14
C VAL A 368 -27.30 17.69 19.46
N ASN A 369 -28.11 18.41 18.69
CA ASN A 369 -28.29 19.87 18.77
C ASN A 369 -26.95 20.63 18.79
N MET A 370 -26.03 20.25 17.89
CA MET A 370 -24.70 20.87 17.82
C MET A 370 -24.76 22.16 17.01
N GLU A 371 -24.41 23.27 17.63
CA GLU A 371 -24.57 24.62 17.12
C GLU A 371 -23.25 25.41 17.12
N LEU A 372 -22.89 25.98 15.97
CA LEU A 372 -21.84 26.98 15.83
C LEU A 372 -22.42 28.38 16.06
N ASN A 373 -21.93 29.07 17.08
CA ASN A 373 -22.41 30.39 17.46
C ASN A 373 -21.38 31.47 17.13
N GLY A 374 -21.84 32.58 16.57
CA GLY A 374 -21.04 33.78 16.31
C GLY A 374 -21.90 35.05 16.26
N PRO A 375 -21.29 36.21 15.94
CA PRO A 375 -22.00 37.49 15.83
C PRO A 375 -23.15 37.47 14.80
N SER A 376 -23.05 36.60 13.80
CA SER A 376 -24.05 36.45 12.73
C SER A 376 -25.23 35.53 13.10
N GLY A 377 -25.22 34.92 14.29
CA GLY A 377 -26.24 33.98 14.76
C GLY A 377 -25.68 32.59 15.06
N SER A 378 -26.59 31.62 15.15
CA SER A 378 -26.27 30.20 15.34
C SER A 378 -26.52 29.42 14.04
N THR A 379 -25.72 28.39 13.79
CA THR A 379 -25.86 27.46 12.65
C THR A 379 -25.70 26.04 13.15
N SER A 380 -26.65 25.15 12.82
CA SER A 380 -26.52 23.73 13.18
C SER A 380 -25.41 23.06 12.37
N LEU A 381 -24.69 22.12 12.96
CA LEU A 381 -23.70 21.33 12.24
C LEU A 381 -24.32 20.45 11.16
N THR A 382 -25.57 20.01 11.33
CA THR A 382 -26.25 19.17 10.32
C THR A 382 -26.65 19.94 9.06
N ASP A 383 -26.69 21.27 9.12
CA ASP A 383 -26.90 22.16 7.98
C ASP A 383 -25.60 22.43 7.18
N LEU A 384 -24.45 22.03 7.71
CA LEU A 384 -23.15 22.25 7.09
C LEU A 384 -22.61 20.98 6.44
N PRO A 385 -21.99 21.07 5.25
CA PRO A 385 -21.25 19.94 4.72
C PRO A 385 -19.99 19.72 5.56
N TRP A 386 -19.79 18.50 6.06
CA TRP A 386 -18.49 18.10 6.60
C TRP A 386 -17.45 17.99 5.48
N VAL A 387 -16.18 18.16 5.85
CA VAL A 387 -15.04 17.93 4.96
C VAL A 387 -14.76 16.44 4.84
N SER A 388 -14.80 15.73 5.97
CA SER A 388 -14.60 14.29 6.06
C SER A 388 -15.35 13.74 7.28
N ALA A 389 -15.72 12.46 7.22
CA ALA A 389 -16.39 11.78 8.32
C ALA A 389 -16.08 10.28 8.28
N THR A 390 -15.65 9.71 9.40
CA THR A 390 -15.36 8.28 9.57
C THR A 390 -16.01 7.76 10.85
N SER A 391 -16.34 6.48 10.87
CA SER A 391 -16.92 5.78 12.02
C SER A 391 -16.43 4.34 12.03
N GLY A 392 -16.29 3.75 13.23
CA GLY A 392 -15.74 2.41 13.40
C GLY A 392 -16.62 1.34 12.75
N TRP A 393 -17.93 1.57 12.73
CA TRP A 393 -18.92 0.69 12.13
C TRP A 393 -19.97 1.51 11.38
N GLN A 394 -20.21 1.19 10.11
CA GLN A 394 -21.00 2.01 9.18
C GLN A 394 -20.50 3.47 9.10
N GLY A 395 -21.17 4.31 8.31
CA GLY A 395 -20.82 5.73 8.19
C GLY A 395 -21.59 6.57 9.21
N PRO A 396 -21.12 7.79 9.55
CA PRO A 396 -21.92 8.76 10.27
C PRO A 396 -23.23 9.09 9.53
N GLU A 397 -24.35 9.14 10.26
CA GLU A 397 -25.69 9.36 9.71
C GLU A 397 -26.33 10.62 10.29
N VAL A 398 -26.85 11.50 9.42
CA VAL A 398 -27.55 12.73 9.85
C VAL A 398 -29.00 12.42 10.20
N GLY A 399 -29.41 12.79 11.41
CA GLY A 399 -30.79 12.64 11.91
C GLY A 399 -31.20 11.19 12.26
N GLN A 400 -30.27 10.25 12.19
CA GLN A 400 -30.48 8.83 12.48
C GLN A 400 -29.34 8.28 13.32
N ASN A 401 -29.61 7.20 14.05
CA ASN A 401 -28.56 6.45 14.74
C ASN A 401 -27.55 5.85 13.73
N ASN A 402 -26.45 5.31 14.24
CA ASN A 402 -25.34 4.78 13.43
C ASN A 402 -25.72 3.69 12.40
N GLU A 403 -26.84 2.99 12.57
CA GLU A 403 -27.31 1.96 11.62
C GLU A 403 -28.20 2.53 10.50
N GLY A 404 -28.43 3.85 10.47
CA GLY A 404 -29.29 4.52 9.49
C GLY A 404 -30.75 4.06 9.54
N ASN A 405 -31.19 3.46 10.65
CA ASN A 405 -32.49 2.78 10.73
C ASN A 405 -33.34 3.16 11.95
N GLY A 406 -32.82 4.00 12.84
CA GLY A 406 -33.48 4.40 14.07
C GLY A 406 -33.24 5.87 14.45
N PRO A 407 -33.96 6.37 15.46
CA PRO A 407 -33.78 7.73 15.95
C PRO A 407 -32.50 7.86 16.77
N LEU A 408 -31.97 9.08 16.84
CA LEU A 408 -30.96 9.49 17.83
C LEU A 408 -31.61 9.49 19.23
N LEU A 409 -31.19 8.58 20.10
CA LEU A 409 -31.83 8.36 21.39
C LEU A 409 -30.79 8.29 22.51
N ILE A 410 -30.84 9.24 23.44
CA ILE A 410 -29.93 9.24 24.60
C ILE A 410 -30.76 9.16 25.88
N ASP A 411 -30.60 8.06 26.63
CA ASP A 411 -31.29 7.80 27.91
C ASP A 411 -32.83 7.96 27.80
N GLY A 412 -33.39 7.42 26.71
CA GLY A 412 -34.82 7.46 26.38
C GLY A 412 -35.32 8.78 25.78
N VAL A 413 -34.45 9.78 25.60
CA VAL A 413 -34.81 11.07 24.99
C VAL A 413 -34.44 11.05 23.51
N ALA A 414 -35.43 11.25 22.64
CA ALA A 414 -35.23 11.32 21.20
C ALA A 414 -34.84 12.74 20.75
N TYR A 415 -33.85 12.84 19.89
CA TYR A 415 -33.40 14.08 19.28
C TYR A 415 -33.69 14.07 17.78
N GLN A 416 -34.05 15.24 17.23
CA GLN A 416 -34.38 15.39 15.80
C GLN A 416 -33.20 15.93 15.00
N ASP A 417 -32.33 16.70 15.65
CA ASP A 417 -31.15 17.29 15.04
C ASP A 417 -29.89 16.69 15.66
N GLY A 418 -29.08 16.04 14.83
CA GLY A 418 -27.84 15.44 15.26
C GLY A 418 -27.25 14.45 14.27
N ILE A 419 -26.17 13.82 14.69
CA ILE A 419 -25.37 12.89 13.88
C ILE A 419 -25.08 11.65 14.72
N GLY A 420 -25.52 10.48 14.23
CA GLY A 420 -25.24 9.18 14.84
C GLY A 420 -23.94 8.60 14.30
N THR A 421 -23.13 8.02 15.18
CA THR A 421 -21.80 7.45 14.86
C THR A 421 -21.51 6.21 15.71
N HIS A 422 -20.41 5.52 15.42
CA HIS A 422 -19.85 4.44 16.22
C HIS A 422 -18.38 4.74 16.53
N ALA A 423 -17.94 4.47 17.76
CA ALA A 423 -16.53 4.61 18.11
C ALA A 423 -15.64 3.58 17.37
N GLN A 424 -14.40 3.90 16.94
CA GLN A 424 -13.82 5.23 16.89
C GLN A 424 -14.34 6.02 15.70
N SER A 425 -14.70 7.29 15.89
CA SER A 425 -15.19 8.18 14.82
C SER A 425 -14.52 9.54 14.83
N ILE A 426 -14.39 10.14 13.64
CA ILE A 426 -13.92 11.51 13.43
C ILE A 426 -14.89 12.18 12.45
N ILE A 427 -15.42 13.36 12.79
CA ILE A 427 -16.14 14.23 11.84
C ILE A 427 -15.42 15.57 11.77
N GLU A 428 -15.03 15.99 10.57
CA GLU A 428 -14.31 17.23 10.31
C GLU A 428 -15.22 18.27 9.65
N TYR A 429 -15.21 19.49 10.18
CA TYR A 429 -15.84 20.66 9.57
C TYR A 429 -14.81 21.76 9.28
N ALA A 430 -15.00 22.44 8.15
CA ALA A 430 -14.43 23.76 7.94
C ALA A 430 -15.30 24.77 8.68
N LEU A 431 -14.69 25.60 9.54
CA LEU A 431 -15.44 26.58 10.32
C LEU A 431 -15.72 27.86 9.50
N PRO A 432 -16.96 28.35 9.47
CA PRO A 432 -17.27 29.66 8.88
C PRO A 432 -16.56 30.80 9.63
N GLU A 433 -16.23 31.87 8.92
CA GLU A 433 -15.59 33.04 9.53
C GLU A 433 -16.48 33.67 10.63
N GLY A 434 -15.88 34.05 11.76
CA GLY A 434 -16.56 34.76 12.84
C GLY A 434 -17.31 33.88 13.83
N VAL A 435 -17.31 32.55 13.69
CA VAL A 435 -17.78 31.66 14.76
C VAL A 435 -16.85 31.72 15.96
N THR A 436 -17.42 31.57 17.15
CA THR A 436 -16.72 31.75 18.43
C THR A 436 -16.98 30.62 19.41
N ARG A 437 -18.09 29.90 19.27
CA ARG A 437 -18.48 28.84 20.21
C ARG A 437 -19.12 27.66 19.51
N LEU A 438 -18.78 26.46 19.94
CA LEU A 438 -19.56 25.25 19.67
C LEU A 438 -20.36 24.88 20.94
N THR A 439 -21.66 24.67 20.80
CA THR A 439 -22.53 24.20 21.89
C THR A 439 -23.37 23.01 21.45
N GLY A 440 -23.75 22.13 22.38
CA GLY A 440 -24.67 21.04 22.10
C GLY A 440 -24.63 19.97 23.18
N LEU A 441 -25.06 18.76 22.84
CA LEU A 441 -25.02 17.61 23.73
C LEU A 441 -24.43 16.41 22.98
N ALA A 442 -23.57 15.64 23.64
CA ALA A 442 -23.07 14.39 23.10
C ALA A 442 -23.42 13.25 24.06
N GLY A 443 -23.81 12.09 23.55
CA GLY A 443 -24.20 10.97 24.42
C GLY A 443 -24.16 9.61 23.78
N LEU A 444 -24.14 8.59 24.64
CA LEU A 444 -24.18 7.19 24.25
C LEU A 444 -25.60 6.87 23.74
N ASP A 445 -25.71 6.37 22.50
CA ASP A 445 -26.99 6.05 21.88
C ASP A 445 -27.59 4.77 22.45
N ASP A 446 -28.88 4.80 22.70
CA ASP A 446 -29.66 3.74 23.30
C ASP A 446 -29.76 2.50 22.41
N GLY A 447 -29.71 2.66 21.09
CA GLY A 447 -29.70 1.57 20.13
C GLY A 447 -28.50 0.66 20.31
N GLY A 448 -27.35 1.22 20.69
CA GLY A 448 -26.15 0.47 21.07
C GLY A 448 -26.15 0.05 22.54
N ALA A 449 -26.41 0.99 23.45
CA ALA A 449 -26.32 0.78 24.89
C ALA A 449 -27.32 -0.25 25.46
N ASN A 450 -28.47 -0.42 24.79
CA ASN A 450 -29.53 -1.32 25.25
C ASN A 450 -29.52 -2.68 24.53
N GLN A 451 -28.53 -2.96 23.67
CA GLN A 451 -28.39 -4.28 23.08
C GLN A 451 -28.09 -5.34 24.13
N GLN A 452 -28.46 -6.58 23.83
CA GLN A 452 -28.24 -7.70 24.74
C GLN A 452 -26.73 -7.90 24.95
N ASN A 453 -26.31 -7.93 26.23
CA ASN A 453 -24.91 -8.00 26.65
C ASN A 453 -24.04 -6.79 26.31
N SER A 454 -24.65 -5.65 25.94
CA SER A 454 -23.90 -4.43 25.63
C SER A 454 -23.03 -3.98 26.80
N THR A 455 -21.74 -3.83 26.49
CA THR A 455 -20.69 -3.23 27.31
C THR A 455 -20.36 -1.81 26.86
N ALA A 456 -21.17 -1.25 25.95
CA ALA A 456 -20.93 0.00 25.26
C ALA A 456 -20.41 1.13 26.16
N SER A 457 -19.33 1.73 25.70
CA SER A 457 -18.72 2.89 26.30
C SER A 457 -18.17 3.83 25.26
N VAL A 458 -18.32 5.13 25.53
CA VAL A 458 -17.84 6.17 24.62
C VAL A 458 -17.24 7.31 25.40
N ARG A 459 -16.23 7.93 24.82
CA ARG A 459 -15.62 9.18 25.28
C ARG A 459 -15.63 10.16 24.12
N PHE A 460 -16.21 11.32 24.37
CA PHE A 460 -16.33 12.38 23.37
C PHE A 460 -15.17 13.34 23.50
N ALA A 461 -14.62 13.77 22.38
CA ALA A 461 -13.65 14.86 22.34
C ALA A 461 -13.96 15.84 21.22
N VAL A 462 -13.59 17.09 21.43
CA VAL A 462 -13.71 18.17 20.44
C VAL A 462 -12.37 18.86 20.31
N ALA A 463 -11.84 18.93 19.09
CA ALA A 463 -10.67 19.71 18.76
C ALA A 463 -11.06 20.85 17.82
N ALA A 464 -10.59 22.07 18.10
CA ALA A 464 -10.74 23.22 17.22
C ALA A 464 -9.36 23.83 16.98
N LEU A 465 -8.93 23.83 15.72
CA LEU A 465 -7.52 23.99 15.35
C LEU A 465 -7.35 25.05 14.26
N ASP A 466 -6.10 25.53 14.14
CA ASP A 466 -5.65 26.37 13.03
C ASP A 466 -4.96 25.45 12.02
N GLY A 467 -5.61 25.17 10.91
CA GLY A 467 -5.19 24.13 9.96
C GLY A 467 -5.52 22.71 10.41
N PRO A 468 -5.18 21.70 9.59
CA PRO A 468 -5.49 20.30 9.89
C PRO A 468 -4.64 19.76 11.08
N PRO A 469 -5.23 18.92 11.95
CA PRO A 469 -4.60 18.32 13.14
C PRO A 469 -3.44 17.45 12.75
N GLY A 470 -2.40 17.41 13.58
CA GLY A 470 -1.25 16.58 13.29
C GLY A 470 -0.55 16.94 11.97
N ALA A 471 -0.80 18.14 11.43
CA ALA A 471 0.00 18.65 10.33
C ALA A 471 1.46 18.73 10.79
N ALA A 472 2.34 18.09 10.05
CA ALA A 472 3.73 18.00 10.42
C ALA A 472 4.63 18.42 9.26
N THR A 473 5.61 19.26 9.57
CA THR A 473 6.68 19.55 8.63
C THR A 473 7.60 18.35 8.53
N VAL A 474 7.77 17.84 7.31
CA VAL A 474 8.78 16.86 6.95
C VAL A 474 9.96 17.62 6.36
N ASN A 475 11.12 17.47 7.00
CA ASN A 475 12.37 18.09 6.56
C ASN A 475 13.25 17.03 5.92
N VAL A 476 13.82 17.35 4.76
CA VAL A 476 14.76 16.49 4.03
C VAL A 476 16.01 17.29 3.74
N ASN A 477 17.15 16.82 4.24
CA ASN A 477 18.45 17.41 3.89
C ASN A 477 18.81 16.98 2.46
N LEU A 478 18.97 17.95 1.56
CA LEU A 478 19.26 17.70 0.14
C LEU A 478 20.60 16.99 -0.05
N ALA A 479 21.54 17.14 0.90
CA ALA A 479 22.80 16.40 0.91
C ALA A 479 22.60 14.89 1.03
N ASP A 480 21.55 14.43 1.72
CA ASP A 480 21.23 13.00 1.86
C ASP A 480 20.73 12.40 0.52
N LEU A 481 20.26 13.26 -0.39
CA LEU A 481 19.86 12.92 -1.74
C LEU A 481 21.02 13.04 -2.75
N GLY A 482 22.18 13.50 -2.30
CA GLY A 482 23.37 13.71 -3.12
C GLY A 482 23.54 15.12 -3.70
N PHE A 483 22.71 16.08 -3.30
CA PHE A 483 22.78 17.47 -3.78
C PHE A 483 23.48 18.37 -2.76
N THR A 484 24.46 19.16 -3.21
CA THR A 484 25.23 20.08 -2.34
C THR A 484 25.03 21.55 -2.66
N GLY A 485 24.39 21.86 -3.80
CA GLY A 485 24.03 23.20 -4.21
C GLY A 485 22.52 23.42 -4.24
N SER A 486 22.10 24.48 -4.91
CA SER A 486 20.68 24.70 -5.19
C SER A 486 20.11 23.59 -6.07
N VAL A 487 18.83 23.26 -5.93
CA VAL A 487 18.09 22.26 -6.72
C VAL A 487 16.77 22.84 -7.19
N ALA A 488 16.24 22.34 -8.30
CA ALA A 488 14.86 22.56 -8.71
C ALA A 488 13.96 21.46 -8.12
N VAL A 489 12.77 21.83 -7.65
CA VAL A 489 11.79 20.90 -7.10
C VAL A 489 10.48 21.00 -7.87
N ARG A 490 9.93 19.87 -8.29
CA ARG A 490 8.61 19.75 -8.93
C ARG A 490 7.71 18.83 -8.13
N ASP A 491 6.51 19.29 -7.79
CA ASP A 491 5.44 18.47 -7.21
C ASP A 491 4.71 17.69 -8.33
N LEU A 492 4.78 16.36 -8.28
CA LEU A 492 4.24 15.49 -9.33
C LEU A 492 2.72 15.34 -9.23
N TRP A 493 2.14 15.50 -8.03
CA TRP A 493 0.69 15.46 -7.85
C TRP A 493 0.05 16.77 -8.30
N ALA A 494 0.66 17.90 -7.95
CA ALA A 494 0.21 19.22 -8.38
C ALA A 494 0.66 19.58 -9.81
N ARG A 495 1.60 18.82 -10.38
CA ARG A 495 2.27 19.09 -11.67
C ARG A 495 2.84 20.50 -11.73
N LYS A 496 3.48 20.91 -10.64
CA LYS A 496 3.85 22.30 -10.40
C LYS A 496 5.31 22.40 -9.96
N ASP A 497 6.03 23.32 -10.59
CA ASP A 497 7.38 23.66 -10.17
C ASP A 497 7.34 24.57 -8.93
N MET A 498 8.23 24.28 -7.98
CA MET A 498 8.28 24.90 -6.65
C MET A 498 9.48 25.84 -6.48
N GLY A 499 10.16 26.17 -7.58
CA GLY A 499 11.34 27.03 -7.60
C GLY A 499 12.61 26.35 -7.08
N ALA A 500 13.62 27.17 -6.81
CA ALA A 500 14.93 26.74 -6.35
C ALA A 500 14.98 26.59 -4.83
N HIS A 501 15.59 25.50 -4.35
CA HIS A 501 15.79 25.18 -2.94
C HIS A 501 17.26 24.85 -2.66
N GLU A 502 17.75 25.01 -1.44
CA GLU A 502 19.13 24.68 -1.06
C GLU A 502 19.19 24.22 0.41
N GLY A 503 20.10 23.30 0.72
CA GLY A 503 20.30 22.79 2.07
C GLY A 503 19.18 21.85 2.54
N VAL A 504 18.08 22.41 3.05
CA VAL A 504 16.94 21.64 3.56
C VAL A 504 15.69 21.96 2.76
N PHE A 505 15.07 20.93 2.20
CA PHE A 505 13.73 21.02 1.64
C PHE A 505 12.70 20.62 2.70
N SER A 506 11.65 21.43 2.85
CA SER A 506 10.61 21.22 3.85
C SER A 506 9.24 21.26 3.20
N THR A 507 8.36 20.33 3.58
CA THR A 507 6.94 20.37 3.21
C THR A 507 6.06 20.13 4.42
N LEU A 508 4.96 20.86 4.51
CA LEU A 508 3.93 20.66 5.51
C LEU A 508 2.92 19.63 4.97
N LEU A 509 2.68 18.56 5.72
CA LEU A 509 1.71 17.54 5.37
C LEU A 509 0.67 17.42 6.47
N GLY A 510 -0.61 17.38 6.10
CA GLY A 510 -1.68 16.91 6.98
C GLY A 510 -1.45 15.44 7.39
N PRO A 511 -2.24 14.93 8.33
CA PRO A 511 -2.13 13.55 8.79
C PRO A 511 -2.61 12.61 7.67
N HIS A 512 -2.01 11.42 7.60
CA HIS A 512 -2.15 10.45 6.50
C HIS A 512 -1.81 10.98 5.10
N ALA A 513 -1.35 12.22 4.97
CA ALA A 513 -1.04 12.85 3.70
C ALA A 513 0.37 12.52 3.22
N SER A 514 0.55 12.66 1.91
CA SER A 514 1.84 12.47 1.25
C SER A 514 2.07 13.54 0.20
N ALA A 515 3.34 13.70 -0.16
CA ALA A 515 3.73 14.42 -1.36
C ALA A 515 4.81 13.62 -2.11
N LEU A 516 4.88 13.84 -3.41
CA LEU A 516 5.80 13.17 -4.31
C LEU A 516 6.44 14.21 -5.23
N PHE A 517 7.77 14.30 -5.16
CA PHE A 517 8.53 15.31 -5.87
C PHE A 517 9.54 14.69 -6.83
N LEU A 518 9.87 15.42 -7.88
CA LEU A 518 11.13 15.28 -8.61
C LEU A 518 12.07 16.39 -8.18
N ILE A 519 13.28 16.03 -7.76
CA ILE A 519 14.37 16.93 -7.38
C ILE A 519 15.49 16.76 -8.38
N THR A 520 15.87 17.85 -9.04
CA THR A 520 16.93 17.87 -10.04
C THR A 520 17.92 18.97 -9.69
N GLU A 521 19.16 18.84 -10.17
CA GLU A 521 20.02 20.02 -10.27
C GLU A 521 19.27 21.10 -11.07
N PRO A 522 19.46 22.40 -10.77
CA PRO A 522 18.83 23.47 -11.51
C PRO A 522 19.32 23.35 -12.95
N SER A 523 18.39 23.14 -13.87
CA SER A 523 18.70 23.22 -15.30
C SER A 523 19.17 24.64 -15.59
N LEU A 524 20.18 24.75 -16.44
CA LEU A 524 20.53 26.04 -17.01
C LEU A 524 19.35 26.50 -17.86
N ALA A 525 18.98 27.77 -17.74
CA ALA A 525 18.04 28.38 -18.67
C ALA A 525 18.56 28.16 -20.11
N GLY A 526 17.74 27.53 -20.97
CA GLY A 526 18.12 27.15 -22.33
C GLY A 526 18.74 25.76 -22.51
N ASP A 527 19.04 25.01 -21.44
CA ASP A 527 19.51 23.62 -21.47
C ASP A 527 18.31 22.67 -21.58
N PHE A 528 17.73 22.62 -22.78
CA PHE A 528 16.49 21.91 -23.08
C PHE A 528 16.64 20.38 -23.10
N ASN A 529 17.87 19.87 -23.21
CA ASN A 529 18.15 18.43 -23.17
C ASN A 529 18.60 17.96 -21.76
N GLY A 530 18.96 18.88 -20.86
CA GLY A 530 19.34 18.61 -19.48
C GLY A 530 20.75 18.04 -19.32
N ASP A 531 21.65 18.24 -20.28
CA ASP A 531 23.02 17.70 -20.26
C ASP A 531 24.02 18.58 -19.48
N GLY A 532 23.55 19.73 -18.97
CA GLY A 532 24.32 20.66 -18.17
C GLY A 532 25.10 21.69 -18.99
N VAL A 533 24.89 21.75 -20.31
CA VAL A 533 25.47 22.72 -21.24
C VAL A 533 24.40 23.26 -22.16
N VAL A 534 24.35 24.58 -22.36
CA VAL A 534 23.46 25.18 -23.37
C VAL A 534 24.18 25.20 -24.73
N ASP A 535 23.84 24.28 -25.63
CA ASP A 535 24.49 24.15 -26.93
C ASP A 535 23.53 23.83 -28.10
N ALA A 536 24.06 23.41 -29.26
CA ALA A 536 23.26 23.14 -30.45
C ALA A 536 22.31 21.92 -30.31
N ALA A 537 22.56 21.02 -29.35
CA ALA A 537 21.69 19.91 -29.03
C ALA A 537 20.37 20.41 -28.40
N ASP A 538 20.42 21.46 -27.59
CA ASP A 538 19.22 22.09 -27.02
C ASP A 538 18.35 22.72 -28.08
N TYR A 539 18.97 23.42 -29.04
CA TYR A 539 18.23 23.94 -30.19
C TYR A 539 17.48 22.85 -30.96
N THR A 540 18.09 21.68 -31.09
CA THR A 540 17.45 20.51 -31.72
C THR A 540 16.25 20.07 -30.89
N LYS A 541 16.39 20.03 -29.57
CA LYS A 541 15.29 19.71 -28.63
C LYS A 541 14.14 20.72 -28.71
N TRP A 542 14.41 22.01 -28.69
CA TRP A 542 13.41 23.06 -28.89
C TRP A 542 12.70 22.91 -30.23
N ARG A 543 13.47 22.82 -31.33
CA ARG A 543 12.92 22.77 -32.70
C ARG A 543 12.00 21.57 -32.88
N ASP A 544 12.39 20.40 -32.37
CA ASP A 544 11.64 19.16 -32.53
C ASP A 544 10.36 19.16 -31.67
N ASN A 545 10.24 20.06 -30.69
CA ASN A 545 9.10 20.19 -29.79
C ASN A 545 8.34 21.53 -29.93
N LEU A 546 8.62 22.32 -30.97
CA LEU A 546 7.96 23.61 -31.19
C LEU A 546 6.44 23.45 -31.32
N GLY A 547 5.69 24.17 -30.49
CA GLY A 547 4.23 24.14 -30.45
C GLY A 547 3.62 22.92 -29.72
N VAL A 548 4.43 22.07 -29.08
CA VAL A 548 3.94 21.07 -28.11
C VAL A 548 4.17 21.55 -26.68
N SER A 549 3.72 20.76 -25.70
CA SER A 549 3.92 21.11 -24.30
C SER A 549 5.40 21.24 -23.92
N ASP A 550 5.72 22.28 -23.16
CA ASP A 550 7.02 22.55 -22.54
C ASP A 550 7.55 21.38 -21.67
N SER A 551 6.67 20.52 -21.17
CA SER A 551 7.03 19.26 -20.50
C SER A 551 7.88 18.28 -21.35
N ALA A 552 8.00 18.54 -22.65
CA ALA A 552 8.91 17.80 -23.54
C ALA A 552 10.39 18.25 -23.44
N LEU A 553 10.65 19.39 -22.80
CA LEU A 553 11.98 19.94 -22.51
C LEU A 553 12.41 19.56 -21.09
N ALA A 554 13.69 19.75 -20.76
CA ALA A 554 14.18 19.52 -19.42
C ALA A 554 13.44 20.43 -18.40
N PRO A 555 12.96 19.91 -17.26
CA PRO A 555 12.27 20.73 -16.26
C PRO A 555 13.10 21.93 -15.82
N GLY A 556 12.50 23.11 -15.73
CA GLY A 556 13.16 24.37 -15.31
C GLY A 556 14.07 25.03 -16.36
N SER A 557 14.18 24.45 -17.56
CA SER A 557 15.04 25.00 -18.63
C SER A 557 14.37 26.10 -19.44
N THR A 558 13.06 26.29 -19.30
CA THR A 558 12.20 27.25 -20.00
C THR A 558 12.01 28.55 -19.20
N ARG A 559 11.52 29.60 -19.85
CA ARG A 559 11.57 30.96 -19.27
C ARG A 559 10.37 31.28 -18.39
N ASP A 560 9.20 30.85 -18.81
CA ASP A 560 7.91 31.32 -18.28
C ASP A 560 6.96 30.19 -17.87
N ASN A 561 7.26 28.94 -18.25
CA ASN A 561 6.43 27.76 -17.95
C ASN A 561 4.97 27.99 -18.36
N ASP A 562 4.75 28.63 -19.51
CA ASP A 562 3.41 28.94 -20.01
C ASP A 562 2.67 27.70 -20.55
N GLY A 563 3.34 26.54 -20.55
CA GLY A 563 2.80 25.25 -20.94
C GLY A 563 3.07 24.87 -22.40
N ILE A 564 3.74 25.70 -23.20
CA ILE A 564 4.03 25.44 -24.62
C ILE A 564 5.48 25.82 -24.98
N VAL A 565 6.09 25.08 -25.90
CA VAL A 565 7.41 25.44 -26.44
C VAL A 565 7.22 26.46 -27.56
N ASP A 566 7.76 27.66 -27.42
CA ASP A 566 7.50 28.75 -28.36
C ASP A 566 8.77 29.61 -28.67
N PRO A 567 8.66 30.75 -29.38
CA PRO A 567 9.81 31.63 -29.65
C PRO A 567 10.52 32.23 -28.42
N ASP A 568 9.90 32.25 -27.24
CA ASP A 568 10.49 32.75 -26.01
C ASP A 568 11.56 31.78 -25.48
N GLU A 569 11.34 30.46 -25.58
CA GLU A 569 12.39 29.45 -25.35
C GLU A 569 13.57 29.61 -26.31
N TYR A 570 13.31 29.88 -27.59
CA TYR A 570 14.40 30.12 -28.54
C TYR A 570 15.27 31.31 -28.11
N THR A 571 14.64 32.39 -27.65
CA THR A 571 15.35 33.57 -27.13
C THR A 571 16.16 33.21 -25.90
N LEU A 572 15.59 32.40 -24.99
CA LEU A 572 16.26 31.93 -23.79
C LEU A 572 17.51 31.09 -24.10
N TRP A 573 17.40 30.12 -25.01
CA TRP A 573 18.54 29.31 -25.48
C TRP A 573 19.63 30.19 -26.08
N LYS A 574 19.25 31.13 -26.94
CA LYS A 574 20.20 32.03 -27.60
C LYS A 574 20.94 32.92 -26.59
N ASP A 575 20.23 33.43 -25.59
CA ASP A 575 20.79 34.31 -24.56
C ASP A 575 21.75 33.56 -23.62
N ASN A 576 21.59 32.24 -23.47
CA ASN A 576 22.39 31.40 -22.60
C ASN A 576 23.37 30.47 -23.34
N TYR A 577 23.47 30.56 -24.67
CA TYR A 577 24.31 29.68 -25.47
C TYR A 577 25.79 29.69 -25.00
N GLY A 578 26.28 28.50 -24.65
CA GLY A 578 27.62 28.28 -24.09
C GLY A 578 27.69 28.30 -22.56
N ALA A 579 26.56 28.47 -21.86
CA ALA A 579 26.51 28.33 -20.40
C ALA A 579 26.72 26.86 -19.97
N THR A 580 27.40 26.65 -18.85
CA THR A 580 27.74 25.33 -18.30
C THR A 580 27.50 25.30 -16.79
N SER A 581 26.90 24.23 -16.26
CA SER A 581 26.63 24.13 -14.83
C SER A 581 27.92 23.75 -14.08
N THR A 582 28.14 24.30 -12.88
CA THR A 582 29.40 24.15 -12.13
C THR A 582 29.60 22.79 -11.45
N SER A 583 28.78 21.78 -11.77
CA SER A 583 28.76 20.48 -11.06
C SER A 583 29.22 19.29 -11.92
N ALA A 584 29.79 19.51 -13.10
CA ALA A 584 30.25 18.45 -14.02
C ALA A 584 31.57 17.76 -13.58
N ALA A 585 31.76 17.52 -12.28
CA ALA A 585 32.87 16.75 -11.72
C ALA A 585 32.39 15.58 -10.86
N SER A 586 31.45 14.77 -11.36
CA SER A 586 31.20 13.41 -10.86
C SER A 586 30.55 12.51 -11.91
N GLN A 587 31.19 12.37 -13.05
CA GLN A 587 31.00 11.21 -13.92
C GLN A 587 32.33 10.49 -14.08
N ASN A 588 32.68 9.66 -13.08
CA ASN A 588 33.59 8.52 -13.22
C ASN A 588 33.78 7.84 -11.85
N LEU A 589 32.75 7.16 -11.34
CA LEU A 589 32.99 6.07 -10.39
C LEU A 589 32.90 4.76 -11.17
N LYS A 590 34.06 4.36 -11.70
CA LYS A 590 34.30 2.98 -12.11
C LYS A 590 34.03 2.09 -10.89
N THR A 591 33.24 1.05 -11.13
CA THR A 591 33.14 -0.15 -10.31
C THR A 591 34.53 -0.62 -9.87
N GLN A 592 34.81 -0.54 -8.58
CA GLN A 592 35.82 -1.40 -7.95
C GLN A 592 35.12 -2.33 -6.98
N ALA A 593 35.04 -3.60 -7.42
CA ALA A 593 34.75 -4.72 -6.56
C ALA A 593 35.80 -4.77 -5.44
N LEU A 594 35.33 -4.77 -4.20
CA LEU A 594 36.14 -5.05 -3.02
C LEU A 594 36.52 -6.54 -3.05
N VAL A 595 37.73 -6.83 -3.53
CA VAL A 595 38.45 -8.07 -3.18
C VAL A 595 39.56 -7.67 -2.20
N PRO A 596 39.54 -8.14 -0.94
CA PRO A 596 40.60 -7.82 -0.01
C PRO A 596 41.72 -8.86 -0.11
N GLU A 597 42.94 -8.43 -0.43
CA GLU A 597 44.17 -9.15 -0.09
C GLU A 597 45.29 -8.17 0.33
N PRO A 598 46.23 -8.63 1.19
CA PRO A 598 46.80 -7.79 2.25
C PRO A 598 48.06 -7.03 1.84
N ASP A 599 48.20 -5.82 2.38
CA ASP A 599 49.38 -4.98 2.18
C ASP A 599 50.63 -5.62 2.79
N SER A 600 51.59 -5.87 1.90
CA SER A 600 52.94 -6.26 2.20
C SER A 600 53.75 -5.03 2.58
N VAL A 601 53.97 -4.79 3.87
CA VAL A 601 55.02 -3.89 4.36
C VAL A 601 55.91 -4.66 5.34
N ALA A 602 57.10 -5.04 4.88
CA ALA A 602 58.39 -4.81 5.53
C ALA A 602 59.44 -5.86 5.11
N LEU A 603 60.36 -5.42 4.25
CA LEU A 603 61.68 -6.01 4.08
C LEU A 603 62.55 -5.54 5.27
N LEU A 604 63.03 -6.44 6.13
CA LEU A 604 64.42 -6.47 6.64
C LEU A 604 64.67 -7.67 7.58
N LEU A 605 65.66 -8.49 7.20
CA LEU A 605 66.53 -9.35 8.04
C LEU A 605 65.82 -10.48 8.81
N GLY A 606 66.17 -11.76 8.71
CA GLY A 606 67.27 -12.45 8.06
C GLY A 606 67.36 -13.86 8.65
N LEU A 607 67.75 -14.83 7.80
CA LEU A 607 68.51 -16.05 8.13
C LEU A 607 67.89 -17.18 8.98
N ILE A 608 67.87 -18.38 8.35
CA ILE A 608 68.20 -19.73 8.92
C ILE A 608 67.11 -20.33 9.85
N ALA A 609 66.65 -21.59 9.84
CA ALA A 609 67.00 -22.93 9.35
C ALA A 609 65.68 -23.76 9.25
N VAL A 610 65.48 -24.67 8.28
CA VAL A 610 65.75 -26.14 8.32
C VAL A 610 65.38 -26.87 9.62
N GLY A 611 64.55 -27.91 9.50
CA GLY A 611 64.41 -29.05 10.43
C GLY A 611 62.99 -29.19 10.97
N ALA A 612 62.18 -30.18 10.57
CA ALA A 612 62.17 -31.56 11.11
C ALA A 612 62.00 -31.55 12.65
N GLU A 613 61.02 -32.17 13.30
CA GLU A 613 60.57 -33.57 13.30
C GLU A 613 59.24 -33.63 14.09
N ARG A 614 58.22 -34.36 13.64
CA ARG A 614 57.77 -35.65 14.22
C ARG A 614 58.16 -35.92 15.69
N ASN A 615 57.16 -36.06 16.56
CA ASN A 615 56.93 -37.24 17.43
C ASN A 615 55.66 -37.03 18.28
N ARG A 616 54.60 -37.83 18.07
CA ARG A 616 54.24 -39.08 18.78
C ARG A 616 53.70 -38.86 20.21
N CYS A 617 52.44 -39.30 20.41
CA CYS A 617 51.89 -40.15 21.49
C CYS A 617 50.42 -39.76 21.75
N SER A 618 49.44 -40.58 21.33
CA SER A 618 48.86 -41.75 22.05
C SER A 618 47.65 -41.39 22.95
N SER A 619 46.44 -41.55 22.37
CA SER A 619 45.21 -42.24 22.85
C SER A 619 44.68 -42.08 24.31
N PRO A 620 43.45 -42.53 24.64
CA PRO A 620 42.11 -42.05 24.24
C PRO A 620 41.14 -41.92 25.47
N LEU A 621 39.81 -41.84 25.22
CA LEU A 621 38.63 -41.89 26.13
C LEU A 621 38.17 -40.50 26.65
N SER A 622 36.87 -40.15 26.67
CA SER A 622 35.66 -40.95 26.88
C SER A 622 34.39 -40.29 26.29
N THR A 623 33.46 -41.14 25.87
CA THR A 623 32.03 -40.87 25.60
C THR A 623 31.22 -40.82 26.89
N VAL A 624 30.29 -39.87 27.04
CA VAL A 624 29.04 -40.07 27.81
C VAL A 624 27.92 -39.26 27.15
N GLY A 625 26.90 -39.96 26.68
CA GLY A 625 25.61 -39.40 26.26
C GLY A 625 24.51 -39.76 27.27
N LEU A 626 23.66 -38.76 27.53
CA LEU A 626 22.20 -38.77 27.66
C LEU A 626 21.50 -39.88 28.46
N GLU A 627 20.82 -39.45 29.53
CA GLU A 627 19.54 -40.01 29.97
C GLU A 627 18.49 -38.88 30.17
N PRO A 628 17.19 -39.16 29.98
CA PRO A 628 16.11 -38.17 29.99
C PRO A 628 15.43 -38.04 31.37
N ARG A 629 14.98 -36.84 31.72
CA ARG A 629 14.06 -36.61 32.85
C ARG A 629 12.63 -36.42 32.36
N THR A 630 11.78 -37.33 32.82
CA THR A 630 10.32 -37.22 32.88
C THR A 630 9.90 -36.24 33.99
N THR A 631 8.93 -35.37 33.71
CA THR A 631 7.97 -34.90 34.71
C THR A 631 6.61 -34.65 34.05
N ALA A 632 5.60 -35.27 34.65
CA ALA A 632 4.19 -35.17 34.33
C ALA A 632 3.61 -33.79 34.67
N LEU A 633 2.53 -33.41 33.99
CA LEU A 633 1.53 -32.47 34.52
C LEU A 633 0.17 -32.71 33.86
N ASP A 634 -0.84 -32.33 34.63
CA ASP A 634 -2.18 -32.87 34.73
C ASP A 634 -3.15 -32.57 33.58
N LYS A 635 -4.13 -33.48 33.49
CA LYS A 635 -5.41 -33.27 32.83
C LYS A 635 -6.27 -32.31 33.67
N HIS A 636 -6.80 -31.25 33.05
CA HIS A 636 -8.17 -30.83 33.36
C HIS A 636 -8.88 -30.24 32.15
N SER A 637 -10.08 -30.76 31.94
CA SER A 637 -11.17 -30.33 31.07
C SER A 637 -11.51 -28.85 31.17
N ARG A 638 -11.92 -28.24 30.04
CA ARG A 638 -13.23 -27.59 29.91
C ARG A 638 -13.55 -27.28 28.45
N ALA A 639 -14.78 -27.58 28.09
CA ALA A 639 -15.47 -27.10 26.91
C ALA A 639 -15.89 -25.64 27.10
N ARG A 640 -15.73 -24.83 26.07
CA ARG A 640 -16.76 -24.00 25.41
C ARG A 640 -16.22 -23.52 24.08
#